data_AF-A0A949EN16-F1
#
_entry.id   AF-A0A949EN16-F1
#
_cell.length_a   1.000
_cell.length_b   1.000
_cell.length_c   1.000
_cell.angle_alpha   90.00
_cell.angle_beta   90.00
_cell.angle_gamma   90.00
#
_symmetry.space_group_name_H-M   'P 1'
#
loop_
_entity.id
_entity.type
_entity.pdbx_description
1 polymer ?
#
loop_
_entity_poly.entity_id
_entity_poly.type
_entity_poly.pdbx_seq_one_letter_code
_entity_poly.pdbx_strand_id
1 'polypeptide(L)'
;RFYTPTETSEVGITQRHNGRFGTGYRIQASASNMNVFQVVDVFARFEGIEIIGVSNGRSGIRTNTVNVIDIYISECLIHDNSEGIDVSTMGAGSKVYAWNNVIYDNLIGFDGNYGTAGLEYFIYNNTIVDNSTDGVSIVDAIGDKEVTMYNNLCQGNGADYDVTNFTVYLHGNNIAGETSSPDDAYDSLNVIFDDEINNDFHLSPVDTAARNAGTNLSGDTPSDNDIDGNARPNQGVWDIGADEAALGLFYSVGQDTATNNRTGTPTITIADGLAEFDIAQTGNIGVGDKVTYDTTSVAYISRKVDTSHWYLVTATGGVPANEGVAVDVDSINRTFGSLFAAEAGATGGSYLNDTNLVTTDTILHLSCYYDTGADTTPVNVSGYTTGPNNYIKIYTPNNTSTEANNSQRHNGKWDDGKYVFERQSTNATYLAALTISDDYVRIDGLQLAITYSHSNSRCVSISSLTDGNNLITVSNNIIKGSTSTDSVSGTGFYFQTQTNVIRFWNNLVYGFKDANNSSGIGVSVNGTSHSTNFIAYNNTSVGNYRGFHDGVYHGGVLKNNISYGNTVNYNGTFDEKCSYNLSGPSQIDAPGSNPINSAVVAFVDSSSYDYHLSSSDTRAKDVGLDLVSDSYLILSSDIDGETRPYNSIWDLGADEMTINVFQDSASGNWNSGATWGNTGNSEGVDYPVANDIVTIDAGVITLSQNESVGDITINGAGRLALGAYTLNADGNWTVSAGGVLTAGTGSVNFRAAAGTKIITSNSQTFNNLTINSSASGAIYQPADELDINGGFILVNGTFDLATNDPVMHVGTTFLLAGGTFTKGAGTINFDGDLTYTDSIGSINIGNLVIGGSPETTDLASDLVADTLTINYSDQLNTNGYDLDIAGIIDINGTLDATDDVEGDGTTIAVGGNWDMTGGTFTIANSSVTFDSSASGNTITSDLKSFYDILFNNAGGDWALSDDMLVDNSLTVTSGEFQG
;
A
#
# COMPACT_ATOMS: atom_id res chain seq x y z
N ARG A 1 -41.90 3.76 -10.32
CA ARG A 1 -40.74 4.67 -10.50
C ARG A 1 -39.85 4.47 -9.29
N PHE A 2 -38.66 3.93 -9.50
CA PHE A 2 -37.57 3.84 -8.54
C PHE A 2 -36.57 4.89 -9.00
N TYR A 3 -36.29 5.88 -8.15
CA TYR A 3 -35.40 6.97 -8.51
C TYR A 3 -34.68 7.52 -7.29
N THR A 4 -33.51 8.11 -7.52
CA THR A 4 -32.82 8.92 -6.51
C THR A 4 -33.28 10.37 -6.60
N PRO A 5 -33.74 10.98 -5.49
CA PRO A 5 -34.10 12.40 -5.48
C PRO A 5 -32.86 13.27 -5.70
N THR A 6 -32.99 14.24 -6.62
CA THR A 6 -31.89 15.13 -7.05
C THR A 6 -32.11 16.57 -6.60
N GLU A 7 -33.37 16.98 -6.42
CA GLU A 7 -33.72 18.36 -6.10
C GLU A 7 -33.27 18.73 -4.69
N THR A 8 -32.51 19.82 -4.57
CA THR A 8 -32.10 20.39 -3.28
C THR A 8 -33.31 20.68 -2.38
N SER A 9 -34.47 20.98 -2.98
CA SER A 9 -35.73 21.18 -2.25
C SER A 9 -36.35 19.90 -1.68
N GLU A 10 -35.99 18.73 -2.21
CA GLU A 10 -36.45 17.42 -1.76
C GLU A 10 -35.55 16.83 -0.66
N VAL A 11 -34.23 16.90 -0.85
CA VAL A 11 -33.25 16.17 -0.02
C VAL A 11 -32.05 16.97 0.47
N GLY A 12 -31.93 18.26 0.11
CA GLY A 12 -30.81 19.14 0.49
C GLY A 12 -29.50 18.83 -0.24
N ILE A 13 -29.16 17.55 -0.42
CA ILE A 13 -28.04 17.04 -1.24
C ILE A 13 -28.59 15.91 -2.12
N THR A 14 -28.29 15.96 -3.41
CA THR A 14 -28.66 14.90 -4.36
C THR A 14 -28.25 13.52 -3.83
N GLN A 15 -29.13 12.53 -3.97
CA GLN A 15 -28.84 11.13 -3.63
C GLN A 15 -28.44 10.30 -4.86
N ARG A 16 -28.37 10.94 -6.04
CA ARG A 16 -27.90 10.33 -7.27
C ARG A 16 -26.38 10.17 -7.22
N HIS A 17 -25.86 9.10 -7.82
CA HIS A 17 -24.42 8.99 -8.10
C HIS A 17 -23.98 10.05 -9.12
N ASN A 18 -22.70 10.38 -9.15
CA ASN A 18 -22.10 11.22 -10.19
C ASN A 18 -21.31 10.34 -11.16
N GLY A 19 -21.99 9.39 -11.81
CA GLY A 19 -21.37 8.48 -12.79
C GLY A 19 -20.32 7.50 -12.27
N ARG A 20 -19.88 7.65 -11.01
CA ARG A 20 -18.86 6.84 -10.37
C ARG A 20 -19.44 5.91 -9.32
N PHE A 21 -18.90 4.71 -9.24
CA PHE A 21 -19.17 3.72 -8.20
C PHE A 21 -19.16 4.34 -6.79
N GLY A 22 -20.11 3.96 -5.94
CA GLY A 22 -20.10 4.31 -4.52
C GLY A 22 -20.68 5.67 -4.16
N THR A 23 -21.03 6.51 -5.14
CA THR A 23 -21.27 7.94 -4.91
C THR A 23 -22.74 8.32 -4.69
N GLY A 24 -23.67 7.38 -4.92
CA GLY A 24 -25.12 7.59 -4.80
C GLY A 24 -25.83 6.56 -3.92
N TYR A 25 -27.16 6.51 -4.04
CA TYR A 25 -27.94 5.42 -3.46
C TYR A 25 -27.64 4.10 -4.16
N ARG A 26 -27.31 3.09 -3.36
CA ARG A 26 -26.92 1.76 -3.83
C ARG A 26 -27.89 0.70 -3.35
N ILE A 27 -28.16 -0.25 -4.22
CA ILE A 27 -28.87 -1.47 -3.89
C ILE A 27 -28.06 -2.67 -4.34
N GLN A 28 -27.84 -3.61 -3.42
CA GLN A 28 -27.03 -4.79 -3.66
C GLN A 28 -27.81 -6.07 -3.40
N ALA A 29 -27.62 -7.08 -4.26
CA ALA A 29 -28.15 -8.42 -4.01
C ALA A 29 -27.53 -9.04 -2.73
N SER A 30 -28.36 -9.73 -1.94
CA SER A 30 -27.88 -10.40 -0.72
C SER A 30 -27.28 -11.80 -0.95
N ALA A 31 -27.47 -12.37 -2.15
CA ALA A 31 -27.03 -13.72 -2.50
C ALA A 31 -26.97 -13.92 -4.03
N SER A 32 -26.17 -14.90 -4.47
CA SER A 32 -25.87 -15.19 -5.88
C SER A 32 -27.06 -15.68 -6.71
N ASN A 33 -28.14 -16.16 -6.10
CA ASN A 33 -29.30 -16.67 -6.84
C ASN A 33 -30.46 -15.67 -6.97
N MET A 34 -30.22 -14.39 -6.66
CA MET A 34 -31.25 -13.35 -6.70
C MET A 34 -31.02 -12.37 -7.84
N ASN A 35 -32.13 -11.88 -8.41
CA ASN A 35 -32.09 -10.64 -9.18
C ASN A 35 -32.12 -9.48 -8.19
N VAL A 36 -31.45 -8.36 -8.49
CA VAL A 36 -31.57 -7.15 -7.65
C VAL A 36 -32.99 -6.59 -7.81
N PHE A 37 -33.47 -6.48 -9.05
CA PHE A 37 -34.85 -6.16 -9.38
C PHE A 37 -35.50 -7.25 -10.24
N GLN A 38 -36.68 -7.69 -9.82
CA GLN A 38 -37.58 -8.51 -10.63
C GLN A 38 -38.85 -7.73 -10.94
N VAL A 39 -39.02 -7.35 -12.20
CA VAL A 39 -40.13 -6.52 -12.67
C VAL A 39 -41.30 -7.40 -13.07
N VAL A 40 -42.43 -7.19 -12.38
CA VAL A 40 -43.71 -7.87 -12.66
C VAL A 40 -44.88 -6.92 -12.88
N ASP A 41 -44.65 -5.62 -12.64
CA ASP A 41 -45.63 -4.55 -12.85
C ASP A 41 -45.70 -4.13 -14.32
N VAL A 42 -46.85 -3.56 -14.70
CA VAL A 42 -47.14 -3.19 -16.10
C VAL A 42 -46.19 -2.12 -16.64
N PHE A 43 -45.79 -1.18 -15.80
CA PHE A 43 -44.89 -0.09 -16.16
C PHE A 43 -43.87 0.12 -15.05
N ALA A 44 -42.57 0.13 -15.40
CA ALA A 44 -41.49 0.36 -14.45
C ALA A 44 -40.49 1.41 -14.98
N ARG A 45 -39.92 2.19 -14.07
CA ARG A 45 -38.88 3.19 -14.37
C ARG A 45 -37.82 3.15 -13.29
N PHE A 46 -36.55 3.09 -13.68
CA PHE A 46 -35.35 3.07 -12.85
C PHE A 46 -34.46 4.25 -13.26
N GLU A 47 -34.07 5.10 -12.31
CA GLU A 47 -33.36 6.36 -12.58
C GLU A 47 -32.32 6.70 -11.51
N GLY A 48 -31.05 6.85 -11.89
CA GLY A 48 -30.03 7.38 -10.96
C GLY A 48 -29.57 6.40 -9.88
N ILE A 49 -29.83 5.11 -10.05
CA ILE A 49 -29.60 4.08 -9.03
C ILE A 49 -28.36 3.28 -9.39
N GLU A 50 -27.52 3.02 -8.39
CA GLU A 50 -26.43 2.05 -8.48
C GLU A 50 -26.92 0.65 -8.06
N ILE A 51 -26.81 -0.31 -8.97
CA ILE A 51 -27.35 -1.66 -8.90
C ILE A 51 -26.20 -2.65 -8.95
N ILE A 52 -25.99 -3.33 -7.82
CA ILE A 52 -24.82 -4.18 -7.60
C ILE A 52 -25.26 -5.62 -7.44
N GLY A 53 -24.67 -6.51 -8.23
CA GLY A 53 -24.82 -7.94 -8.06
C GLY A 53 -23.92 -8.50 -6.95
N VAL A 54 -23.67 -9.79 -7.03
CA VAL A 54 -22.64 -10.50 -6.26
C VAL A 54 -22.01 -11.52 -7.20
N SER A 55 -20.80 -11.99 -6.92
CA SER A 55 -20.17 -13.01 -7.76
C SER A 55 -21.08 -14.24 -7.93
N ASN A 56 -21.35 -14.61 -9.19
CA ASN A 56 -22.35 -15.62 -9.60
C ASN A 56 -23.83 -15.24 -9.37
N GLY A 57 -24.14 -13.95 -9.23
CA GLY A 57 -25.48 -13.34 -9.20
C GLY A 57 -26.36 -13.75 -10.38
N ARG A 58 -27.68 -13.48 -10.33
CA ARG A 58 -28.52 -13.49 -11.54
C ARG A 58 -28.43 -12.10 -12.20
N SER A 59 -29.55 -11.40 -12.35
CA SER A 59 -29.58 -10.17 -13.14
C SER A 59 -29.78 -8.93 -12.27
N GLY A 60 -29.20 -7.78 -12.68
CA GLY A 60 -29.41 -6.50 -12.02
C GLY A 60 -30.89 -6.10 -12.13
N ILE A 61 -31.37 -5.93 -13.36
CA ILE A 61 -32.80 -5.69 -13.66
C ILE A 61 -33.32 -6.81 -14.55
N ARG A 62 -34.36 -7.53 -14.11
CA ARG A 62 -34.99 -8.60 -14.91
C ARG A 62 -36.49 -8.43 -15.09
N THR A 63 -36.99 -8.49 -16.33
CA THR A 63 -38.44 -8.64 -16.62
C THR A 63 -38.82 -10.12 -16.68
N ASN A 64 -39.98 -10.55 -16.17
CA ASN A 64 -40.31 -11.99 -16.06
C ASN A 64 -41.79 -12.35 -16.27
N THR A 65 -42.60 -11.47 -16.86
CA THR A 65 -44.03 -11.77 -17.08
C THR A 65 -44.62 -10.95 -18.21
N VAL A 66 -45.57 -11.54 -18.93
CA VAL A 66 -46.32 -10.90 -20.02
C VAL A 66 -47.14 -9.68 -19.59
N ASN A 67 -47.27 -9.44 -18.29
CA ASN A 67 -47.93 -8.26 -17.77
C ASN A 67 -47.07 -7.00 -17.89
N VAL A 68 -45.75 -7.12 -17.97
CA VAL A 68 -44.84 -5.98 -18.16
C VAL A 68 -45.02 -5.47 -19.59
N ILE A 69 -45.27 -4.17 -19.74
CA ILE A 69 -45.44 -3.50 -21.03
C ILE A 69 -44.26 -2.57 -21.32
N ASP A 70 -44.17 -1.40 -20.70
CA ASP A 70 -43.01 -0.53 -20.95
C ASP A 70 -42.09 -0.44 -19.73
N ILE A 71 -40.79 -0.54 -19.99
CA ILE A 71 -39.74 -0.36 -18.97
C ILE A 71 -38.76 0.73 -19.41
N TYR A 72 -38.39 1.58 -18.45
CA TYR A 72 -37.46 2.69 -18.63
C TYR A 72 -36.30 2.54 -17.64
N ILE A 73 -35.08 2.51 -18.15
CA ILE A 73 -33.86 2.36 -17.35
C ILE A 73 -32.91 3.47 -17.78
N SER A 74 -32.61 4.38 -16.87
CA SER A 74 -31.77 5.52 -17.24
C SER A 74 -30.86 5.99 -16.14
N GLU A 75 -29.72 6.56 -16.52
CA GLU A 75 -28.80 7.20 -15.57
C GLU A 75 -28.42 6.22 -14.43
N CYS A 76 -28.38 4.91 -14.66
CA CYS A 76 -28.05 3.91 -13.64
C CYS A 76 -26.62 3.41 -13.81
N LEU A 77 -25.97 3.07 -12.70
CA LEU A 77 -24.75 2.26 -12.66
C LEU A 77 -25.15 0.80 -12.41
N ILE A 78 -24.76 -0.13 -13.27
CA ILE A 78 -25.16 -1.55 -13.16
C ILE A 78 -23.96 -2.47 -13.32
N HIS A 79 -23.57 -3.16 -12.26
CA HIS A 79 -22.35 -3.98 -12.28
C HIS A 79 -22.35 -5.18 -11.34
N ASP A 80 -21.38 -6.08 -11.53
CA ASP A 80 -21.19 -7.33 -10.77
C ASP A 80 -22.35 -8.35 -10.89
N ASN A 81 -23.10 -8.35 -11.99
CA ASN A 81 -24.21 -9.28 -12.24
C ASN A 81 -23.85 -10.37 -13.26
N SER A 82 -24.67 -11.42 -13.39
CA SER A 82 -24.65 -12.25 -14.60
C SER A 82 -25.14 -11.39 -15.77
N GLU A 83 -26.36 -10.89 -15.70
CA GLU A 83 -26.86 -9.95 -16.70
C GLU A 83 -27.11 -8.58 -16.04
N GLY A 84 -26.53 -7.49 -16.55
CA GLY A 84 -26.83 -6.16 -16.02
C GLY A 84 -28.32 -5.86 -16.18
N ILE A 85 -28.81 -5.91 -17.43
CA ILE A 85 -30.22 -5.81 -17.79
C ILE A 85 -30.63 -7.07 -18.55
N ASP A 86 -31.59 -7.84 -18.03
CA ASP A 86 -32.17 -9.04 -18.65
C ASP A 86 -33.64 -8.83 -19.03
N VAL A 87 -33.89 -8.72 -20.33
CA VAL A 87 -35.24 -8.63 -20.89
C VAL A 87 -35.76 -10.02 -21.23
N SER A 88 -36.25 -10.75 -20.20
CA SER A 88 -36.67 -12.15 -20.39
C SER A 88 -38.12 -12.35 -20.83
N THR A 89 -39.15 -11.77 -20.19
CA THR A 89 -40.55 -11.97 -20.63
C THR A 89 -41.37 -10.72 -20.38
N MET A 90 -42.06 -10.24 -21.42
CA MET A 90 -42.92 -9.05 -21.44
C MET A 90 -44.17 -9.29 -22.31
N GLY A 91 -45.10 -8.35 -22.38
CA GLY A 91 -46.23 -8.42 -23.31
C GLY A 91 -45.75 -8.24 -24.76
N ALA A 92 -46.51 -8.72 -25.75
CA ALA A 92 -46.19 -8.42 -27.15
C ALA A 92 -46.44 -6.93 -27.47
N GLY A 93 -45.56 -6.29 -28.25
CA GLY A 93 -45.61 -4.86 -28.56
C GLY A 93 -45.11 -3.93 -27.45
N SER A 94 -44.44 -4.51 -26.45
CA SER A 94 -43.84 -3.82 -25.31
C SER A 94 -42.55 -3.12 -25.68
N LYS A 95 -42.25 -1.99 -25.03
CA LYS A 95 -41.06 -1.17 -25.31
C LYS A 95 -40.06 -1.20 -24.17
N VAL A 96 -38.79 -1.32 -24.53
CA VAL A 96 -37.66 -1.25 -23.60
C VAL A 96 -36.83 -0.02 -23.91
N TYR A 97 -36.73 0.89 -22.96
CA TYR A 97 -35.90 2.08 -23.05
C TYR A 97 -34.72 1.97 -22.08
N ALA A 98 -33.50 2.02 -22.62
CA ALA A 98 -32.26 2.06 -21.84
C ALA A 98 -31.40 3.23 -22.33
N TRP A 99 -31.20 4.26 -21.50
CA TRP A 99 -30.35 5.39 -21.91
C TRP A 99 -29.51 6.01 -20.83
N ASN A 100 -28.34 6.56 -21.19
CA ASN A 100 -27.42 7.20 -20.25
C ASN A 100 -27.04 6.30 -19.07
N ASN A 101 -26.94 4.98 -19.26
CA ASN A 101 -26.50 4.06 -18.20
C ASN A 101 -25.02 3.72 -18.37
N VAL A 102 -24.34 3.45 -17.26
CA VAL A 102 -23.00 2.84 -17.26
C VAL A 102 -23.15 1.39 -16.76
N ILE A 103 -22.76 0.42 -17.57
CA ILE A 103 -22.97 -1.01 -17.31
C ILE A 103 -21.65 -1.75 -17.47
N TYR A 104 -21.12 -2.30 -16.38
CA TYR A 104 -19.77 -2.87 -16.40
C TYR A 104 -19.60 -4.07 -15.47
N ASP A 105 -18.52 -4.85 -15.63
CA ASP A 105 -18.19 -6.02 -14.80
C ASP A 105 -19.35 -7.05 -14.66
N ASN A 106 -20.19 -7.20 -15.70
CA ASN A 106 -21.20 -8.26 -15.74
C ASN A 106 -20.74 -9.43 -16.62
N LEU A 107 -21.48 -10.54 -16.62
CA LEU A 107 -21.31 -11.56 -17.67
C LEU A 107 -21.77 -11.02 -19.02
N ILE A 108 -22.96 -10.40 -19.04
CA ILE A 108 -23.54 -9.70 -20.19
C ILE A 108 -24.06 -8.34 -19.71
N GLY A 109 -23.76 -7.26 -20.41
CA GLY A 109 -24.24 -5.91 -20.05
C GLY A 109 -25.76 -5.78 -20.23
N PHE A 110 -26.21 -5.92 -21.47
CA PHE A 110 -27.63 -5.89 -21.86
C PHE A 110 -28.01 -7.17 -22.62
N ASP A 111 -28.91 -7.98 -22.07
CA ASP A 111 -29.41 -9.21 -22.68
C ASP A 111 -30.89 -9.06 -23.09
N GLY A 112 -31.13 -9.05 -24.40
CA GLY A 112 -32.46 -9.05 -25.03
C GLY A 112 -32.82 -10.37 -25.74
N ASN A 113 -32.03 -11.43 -25.57
CA ASN A 113 -32.19 -12.68 -26.33
C ASN A 113 -33.51 -13.40 -25.99
N TYR A 114 -33.86 -13.44 -24.71
CA TYR A 114 -34.98 -14.25 -24.22
C TYR A 114 -36.35 -13.59 -24.35
N GLY A 115 -36.39 -12.32 -24.76
CA GLY A 115 -37.61 -11.54 -24.87
C GLY A 115 -38.70 -12.19 -25.73
N THR A 116 -39.95 -11.98 -25.34
CA THR A 116 -41.15 -12.39 -26.10
C THR A 116 -41.18 -11.81 -27.51
N ALA A 117 -41.95 -12.41 -28.40
CA ALA A 117 -42.15 -11.93 -29.77
C ALA A 117 -42.69 -10.49 -29.82
N GLY A 118 -42.17 -9.67 -30.74
CA GLY A 118 -42.72 -8.33 -31.01
C GLY A 118 -42.29 -7.23 -30.04
N LEU A 119 -41.09 -7.29 -29.47
CA LEU A 119 -40.55 -6.23 -28.59
C LEU A 119 -39.83 -5.15 -29.38
N GLU A 120 -39.94 -3.90 -28.91
CA GLU A 120 -39.20 -2.75 -29.44
C GLU A 120 -38.14 -2.29 -28.42
N TYR A 121 -36.88 -2.24 -28.84
CA TYR A 121 -35.74 -1.80 -28.02
C TYR A 121 -35.25 -0.41 -28.46
N PHE A 122 -35.06 0.48 -27.49
CA PHE A 122 -34.52 1.83 -27.67
C PHE A 122 -33.32 1.98 -26.72
N ILE A 123 -32.11 1.87 -27.27
CA ILE A 123 -30.86 1.81 -26.51
C ILE A 123 -30.00 2.99 -26.93
N TYR A 124 -29.87 3.99 -26.06
CA TYR A 124 -29.25 5.27 -26.42
C TYR A 124 -28.19 5.72 -25.43
N ASN A 125 -27.03 6.20 -25.90
CA ASN A 125 -26.07 6.86 -25.02
C ASN A 125 -25.70 6.01 -23.79
N ASN A 126 -25.57 4.69 -23.91
CA ASN A 126 -25.07 3.88 -22.79
C ASN A 126 -23.56 3.68 -22.93
N THR A 127 -22.86 3.64 -21.82
CA THR A 127 -21.45 3.21 -21.72
C THR A 127 -21.44 1.79 -21.17
N ILE A 128 -21.03 0.81 -21.96
CA ILE A 128 -21.11 -0.62 -21.62
C ILE A 128 -19.72 -1.23 -21.78
N VAL A 129 -19.06 -1.53 -20.66
CA VAL A 129 -17.62 -1.81 -20.65
C VAL A 129 -17.25 -3.01 -19.81
N ASP A 130 -16.19 -3.72 -20.18
CA ASP A 130 -15.60 -4.80 -19.39
C ASP A 130 -16.58 -5.94 -18.99
N ASN A 131 -17.61 -6.19 -19.79
CA ASN A 131 -18.51 -7.34 -19.59
C ASN A 131 -17.90 -8.59 -20.24
N SER A 132 -17.82 -9.68 -19.47
CA SER A 132 -16.97 -10.82 -19.83
C SER A 132 -17.43 -11.64 -21.06
N THR A 133 -18.69 -11.55 -21.47
CA THR A 133 -19.20 -12.20 -22.70
C THR A 133 -19.61 -11.16 -23.74
N ASP A 134 -20.68 -10.39 -23.50
CA ASP A 134 -21.21 -9.44 -24.47
C ASP A 134 -21.54 -8.09 -23.82
N GLY A 135 -21.31 -6.98 -24.52
CA GLY A 135 -21.81 -5.67 -24.14
C GLY A 135 -23.33 -5.60 -24.32
N VAL A 136 -23.78 -5.62 -25.58
CA VAL A 136 -25.20 -5.71 -25.95
C VAL A 136 -25.45 -6.99 -26.75
N SER A 137 -26.28 -7.89 -26.21
CA SER A 137 -26.67 -9.14 -26.86
C SER A 137 -28.17 -9.16 -27.14
N ILE A 138 -28.56 -9.03 -28.41
CA ILE A 138 -29.96 -9.12 -28.86
C ILE A 138 -30.01 -9.91 -30.17
N VAL A 139 -30.19 -11.22 -30.05
CA VAL A 139 -30.39 -12.12 -31.18
C VAL A 139 -31.87 -12.47 -31.27
N ASP A 140 -32.47 -12.19 -32.43
CA ASP A 140 -33.84 -12.54 -32.69
C ASP A 140 -33.92 -13.77 -33.60
N ALA A 141 -34.22 -14.95 -33.05
CA ALA A 141 -34.30 -16.17 -33.85
C ALA A 141 -35.46 -16.19 -34.87
N ILE A 142 -36.48 -15.35 -34.71
CA ILE A 142 -37.73 -15.39 -35.50
C ILE A 142 -37.89 -14.15 -36.39
N GLY A 143 -37.25 -13.04 -36.04
CA GLY A 143 -37.27 -11.78 -36.79
C GLY A 143 -38.57 -11.01 -36.62
N ASP A 144 -39.03 -10.86 -35.38
CA ASP A 144 -40.20 -10.07 -35.00
C ASP A 144 -39.92 -8.95 -33.99
N LYS A 145 -38.67 -8.79 -33.52
CA LYS A 145 -38.20 -7.69 -32.68
C LYS A 145 -37.79 -6.48 -33.53
N GLU A 146 -37.92 -5.28 -32.95
CA GLU A 146 -37.44 -4.02 -33.52
C GLU A 146 -36.37 -3.42 -32.60
N VAL A 147 -35.27 -2.91 -33.16
CA VAL A 147 -34.15 -2.35 -32.39
C VAL A 147 -33.75 -0.99 -32.97
N THR A 148 -33.68 0.02 -32.10
CA THR A 148 -33.18 1.37 -32.38
C THR A 148 -32.01 1.67 -31.44
N MET A 149 -30.82 1.90 -31.99
CA MET A 149 -29.57 2.05 -31.22
C MET A 149 -28.75 3.26 -31.68
N TYR A 150 -28.56 4.24 -30.81
CA TYR A 150 -27.76 5.43 -31.15
C TYR A 150 -26.81 5.82 -30.04
N ASN A 151 -25.62 6.29 -30.42
CA ASN A 151 -24.64 6.87 -29.50
C ASN A 151 -24.21 5.93 -28.37
N ASN A 152 -24.30 4.60 -28.50
CA ASN A 152 -23.80 3.71 -27.45
C ASN A 152 -22.29 3.54 -27.59
N LEU A 153 -21.61 3.44 -26.46
CA LEU A 153 -20.20 3.13 -26.34
C LEU A 153 -20.09 1.74 -25.75
N CYS A 154 -19.55 0.78 -26.52
CA CYS A 154 -19.15 -0.52 -26.02
C CYS A 154 -17.65 -0.71 -26.24
N GLN A 155 -16.90 -1.07 -25.19
CA GLN A 155 -15.49 -1.46 -25.32
C GLN A 155 -15.07 -2.42 -24.21
N GLY A 156 -14.02 -3.21 -24.44
CA GLY A 156 -13.49 -4.12 -23.42
C GLY A 156 -14.37 -5.34 -23.11
N ASN A 157 -15.51 -5.49 -23.81
CA ASN A 157 -16.37 -6.64 -23.66
C ASN A 157 -15.83 -7.85 -24.45
N GLY A 158 -16.33 -9.06 -24.17
CA GLY A 158 -15.97 -10.24 -24.98
C GLY A 158 -16.33 -10.05 -26.47
N ALA A 159 -17.58 -9.66 -26.74
CA ALA A 159 -18.02 -8.99 -27.97
C ALA A 159 -18.77 -7.71 -27.59
N ASP A 160 -18.52 -6.61 -28.27
CA ASP A 160 -19.18 -5.34 -27.94
C ASP A 160 -20.68 -5.38 -28.29
N TYR A 161 -21.01 -5.93 -29.46
CA TYR A 161 -22.38 -6.16 -29.88
C TYR A 161 -22.57 -7.55 -30.51
N ASP A 162 -23.55 -8.32 -30.00
CA ASP A 162 -24.13 -9.49 -30.67
C ASP A 162 -25.60 -9.20 -31.00
N VAL A 163 -25.83 -8.47 -32.09
CA VAL A 163 -27.15 -7.96 -32.48
C VAL A 163 -27.52 -8.40 -33.89
N THR A 164 -28.47 -9.33 -34.02
CA THR A 164 -28.77 -9.95 -35.33
C THR A 164 -30.26 -10.30 -35.56
N ASN A 165 -30.63 -10.30 -36.85
CA ASN A 165 -31.89 -10.83 -37.41
C ASN A 165 -33.18 -10.07 -37.07
N PHE A 166 -33.19 -8.74 -37.25
CA PHE A 166 -34.38 -7.89 -36.99
C PHE A 166 -35.18 -7.51 -38.24
N THR A 167 -36.48 -7.26 -38.06
CA THR A 167 -37.34 -6.67 -39.10
C THR A 167 -37.17 -5.16 -39.24
N VAL A 168 -36.92 -4.47 -38.13
CA VAL A 168 -36.60 -3.04 -38.09
C VAL A 168 -35.34 -2.89 -37.26
N TYR A 169 -34.30 -2.35 -37.89
CA TYR A 169 -33.01 -2.11 -37.28
C TYR A 169 -32.53 -0.72 -37.67
N LEU A 170 -32.61 0.22 -36.73
CA LEU A 170 -32.19 1.61 -36.91
C LEU A 170 -31.00 1.85 -36.00
N HIS A 171 -29.87 2.27 -36.57
CA HIS A 171 -28.66 2.50 -35.80
C HIS A 171 -27.82 3.65 -36.36
N GLY A 172 -26.94 4.18 -35.51
CA GLY A 172 -25.97 5.19 -35.86
C GLY A 172 -25.08 5.57 -34.67
N ASN A 173 -23.80 5.84 -34.95
CA ASN A 173 -22.85 6.35 -33.95
C ASN A 173 -22.63 5.40 -32.76
N ASN A 174 -22.70 4.08 -32.95
CA ASN A 174 -22.42 3.12 -31.88
C ASN A 174 -20.95 2.68 -31.94
N ILE A 175 -20.16 3.01 -30.92
CA ILE A 175 -18.73 2.63 -30.85
C ILE A 175 -18.59 1.17 -30.40
N ALA A 176 -17.71 0.44 -31.08
CA ALA A 176 -17.12 -0.82 -30.64
C ALA A 176 -15.59 -0.69 -30.60
N GLY A 177 -14.96 -1.18 -29.53
CA GLY A 177 -13.50 -1.35 -29.42
C GLY A 177 -12.96 -2.44 -30.34
N GLU A 178 -13.84 -3.31 -30.84
CA GLU A 178 -13.56 -4.27 -31.91
C GLU A 178 -14.46 -4.07 -33.15
N THR A 179 -14.67 -5.09 -33.97
CA THR A 179 -15.33 -5.04 -35.28
C THR A 179 -16.82 -5.41 -35.28
N SER A 180 -17.47 -5.44 -34.12
CA SER A 180 -18.88 -5.82 -34.01
C SER A 180 -19.84 -4.64 -34.02
N SER A 181 -19.37 -3.41 -34.25
CA SER A 181 -20.27 -2.27 -34.26
C SER A 181 -21.41 -2.49 -35.26
N PRO A 182 -22.65 -2.13 -34.91
CA PRO A 182 -23.72 -1.93 -35.87
C PRO A 182 -23.33 -0.99 -37.03
N ASP A 183 -22.39 -0.10 -36.78
CA ASP A 183 -21.95 0.96 -37.65
C ASP A 183 -20.47 0.77 -38.01
N ASP A 184 -20.14 0.10 -39.12
CA ASP A 184 -18.76 -0.23 -39.54
C ASP A 184 -17.73 0.91 -39.43
N ALA A 185 -18.16 2.19 -39.51
CA ALA A 185 -17.30 3.36 -39.38
C ALA A 185 -16.83 3.63 -37.93
N TYR A 186 -17.45 2.96 -36.96
CA TYR A 186 -17.22 3.06 -35.52
C TYR A 186 -16.66 1.76 -34.93
N ASP A 187 -16.19 0.86 -35.81
CA ASP A 187 -15.40 -0.32 -35.44
C ASP A 187 -13.98 0.08 -35.02
N SER A 188 -13.43 -0.67 -34.06
CA SER A 188 -12.04 -0.56 -33.60
C SER A 188 -11.68 0.85 -33.10
N LEU A 189 -12.68 1.58 -32.60
CA LEU A 189 -12.49 2.87 -31.95
C LEU A 189 -12.44 2.64 -30.43
N ASN A 190 -11.29 2.91 -29.84
CA ASN A 190 -11.15 2.86 -28.38
C ASN A 190 -11.40 4.25 -27.81
N VAL A 191 -12.24 4.30 -26.78
CA VAL A 191 -12.53 5.51 -26.01
C VAL A 191 -11.61 5.59 -24.82
N ILE A 192 -11.17 6.81 -24.53
CA ILE A 192 -10.34 7.12 -23.38
C ILE A 192 -11.24 7.57 -22.24
N PHE A 193 -11.22 6.85 -21.12
CA PHE A 193 -11.87 7.28 -19.88
C PHE A 193 -10.91 8.03 -18.95
N ASP A 194 -11.47 8.82 -18.05
CA ASP A 194 -10.70 9.63 -17.10
C ASP A 194 -9.92 8.78 -16.08
N ASP A 195 -10.53 7.73 -15.52
CA ASP A 195 -9.88 6.86 -14.53
C ASP A 195 -10.51 5.44 -14.50
N GLU A 196 -10.36 4.74 -15.63
CA GLU A 196 -10.87 3.38 -15.86
C GLU A 196 -10.46 2.38 -14.77
N ILE A 197 -9.22 2.47 -14.26
CA ILE A 197 -8.68 1.57 -13.22
C ILE A 197 -9.49 1.64 -11.92
N ASN A 198 -10.11 2.79 -11.63
CA ASN A 198 -10.94 2.98 -10.45
C ASN A 198 -12.45 2.95 -10.78
N ASN A 199 -12.84 2.33 -11.90
CA ASN A 199 -14.21 2.23 -12.40
C ASN A 199 -14.89 3.59 -12.57
N ASP A 200 -14.10 4.57 -13.03
CA ASP A 200 -14.53 5.92 -13.35
C ASP A 200 -14.53 6.07 -14.87
N PHE A 201 -15.69 5.75 -15.47
CA PHE A 201 -15.89 5.71 -16.92
C PHE A 201 -16.44 7.03 -17.48
N HIS A 202 -16.17 8.16 -16.82
CA HIS A 202 -16.38 9.46 -17.44
C HIS A 202 -15.49 9.59 -18.66
N LEU A 203 -16.01 10.22 -19.69
CA LEU A 203 -15.32 10.40 -20.94
C LEU A 203 -14.15 11.36 -20.72
N SER A 204 -12.97 11.00 -21.22
CA SER A 204 -11.80 11.83 -20.98
C SER A 204 -11.90 13.16 -21.74
N PRO A 205 -11.48 14.30 -21.14
CA PRO A 205 -11.41 15.61 -21.79
C PRO A 205 -10.48 15.69 -23.01
N VAL A 206 -9.81 14.61 -23.38
CA VAL A 206 -8.94 14.51 -24.56
C VAL A 206 -9.42 13.48 -25.57
N ASP A 207 -10.49 12.75 -25.27
CA ASP A 207 -11.03 11.76 -26.19
C ASP A 207 -11.49 12.41 -27.50
N THR A 208 -11.24 11.73 -28.61
CA THR A 208 -11.59 12.19 -29.96
C THR A 208 -12.55 11.24 -30.66
N ALA A 209 -12.79 10.05 -30.13
CA ALA A 209 -13.63 9.03 -30.75
C ALA A 209 -15.11 9.22 -30.39
N ALA A 210 -15.41 9.45 -29.12
CA ALA A 210 -16.77 9.60 -28.59
C ALA A 210 -17.19 11.06 -28.45
N ARG A 211 -16.25 11.94 -28.10
CA ARG A 211 -16.58 13.33 -27.79
C ARG A 211 -17.02 14.12 -29.04
N ASN A 212 -18.15 14.79 -28.95
CA ASN A 212 -18.84 15.52 -30.00
C ASN A 212 -18.98 14.69 -31.29
N ALA A 213 -19.16 13.38 -31.16
CA ALA A 213 -19.22 12.44 -32.28
C ALA A 213 -20.60 11.77 -32.45
N GLY A 214 -21.53 12.00 -31.51
CA GLY A 214 -22.86 11.41 -31.48
C GLY A 214 -23.92 12.22 -32.23
N THR A 215 -25.08 11.63 -32.44
CA THR A 215 -26.26 12.33 -32.97
C THR A 215 -27.01 13.02 -31.83
N ASN A 216 -27.57 14.20 -32.07
CA ASN A 216 -28.48 14.83 -31.11
C ASN A 216 -29.80 14.06 -31.06
N LEU A 217 -30.14 13.49 -29.90
CA LEU A 217 -31.35 12.69 -29.68
C LEU A 217 -32.40 13.44 -28.85
N SER A 218 -32.35 14.78 -28.80
CA SER A 218 -33.29 15.57 -28.02
C SER A 218 -34.74 15.28 -28.42
N GLY A 219 -35.53 14.85 -27.43
CA GLY A 219 -36.93 14.46 -27.61
C GLY A 219 -37.18 12.99 -27.97
N ASP A 220 -36.14 12.19 -28.22
CA ASP A 220 -36.25 10.73 -28.35
C ASP A 220 -36.20 10.01 -26.99
N THR A 221 -35.74 10.71 -25.95
CA THR A 221 -35.74 10.26 -24.54
C THR A 221 -36.62 11.15 -23.65
N PRO A 222 -37.04 10.65 -22.47
CA PRO A 222 -37.74 11.46 -21.47
C PRO A 222 -36.89 12.56 -20.80
N SER A 223 -35.56 12.51 -20.91
CA SER A 223 -34.60 13.42 -20.28
C SER A 223 -33.35 13.53 -21.16
N ASP A 224 -32.87 14.76 -21.35
CA ASP A 224 -31.63 15.06 -22.08
C ASP A 224 -30.43 15.20 -21.14
N ASN A 225 -30.51 14.66 -19.91
CA ASN A 225 -29.41 14.71 -18.96
C ASN A 225 -28.51 13.46 -19.05
N ASP A 226 -27.20 13.62 -18.94
CA ASP A 226 -26.19 12.56 -18.88
C ASP A 226 -26.22 11.76 -17.55
N ILE A 227 -25.25 10.85 -17.38
CA ILE A 227 -25.13 9.98 -16.19
C ILE A 227 -25.01 10.76 -14.86
N ASP A 228 -24.49 11.99 -14.92
CA ASP A 228 -24.28 12.88 -13.78
C ASP A 228 -25.48 13.79 -13.51
N GLY A 229 -26.46 13.77 -14.40
CA GLY A 229 -27.62 14.64 -14.36
C GLY A 229 -27.39 16.02 -14.97
N ASN A 230 -26.31 16.22 -15.73
CA ASN A 230 -26.06 17.46 -16.45
C ASN A 230 -26.79 17.45 -17.80
N ALA A 231 -27.26 18.62 -18.22
CA ALA A 231 -27.98 18.74 -19.47
C ALA A 231 -27.03 18.61 -20.67
N ARG A 232 -27.34 17.69 -21.58
CA ARG A 232 -26.71 17.62 -22.90
C ARG A 232 -27.10 18.83 -23.76
N PRO A 233 -26.27 19.22 -24.74
CA PRO A 233 -26.54 20.40 -25.55
C PRO A 233 -27.79 20.22 -26.43
N ASN A 234 -28.82 21.03 -26.18
CA ASN A 234 -30.12 21.01 -26.86
C ASN A 234 -30.09 21.24 -28.39
N GLN A 235 -28.99 21.77 -28.94
CA GLN A 235 -28.82 22.05 -30.38
C GLN A 235 -27.40 21.70 -30.88
N GLY A 236 -26.62 21.00 -30.05
CA GLY A 236 -25.24 20.59 -30.33
C GLY A 236 -25.14 19.12 -30.70
N VAL A 237 -23.93 18.71 -31.06
CA VAL A 237 -23.55 17.29 -31.21
C VAL A 237 -23.40 16.73 -29.80
N TRP A 238 -23.94 15.55 -29.53
CA TRP A 238 -23.79 14.90 -28.22
C TRP A 238 -22.51 14.06 -28.22
N ASP A 239 -22.01 13.77 -27.03
CA ASP A 239 -21.00 12.73 -26.86
C ASP A 239 -21.62 11.34 -27.03
N ILE A 240 -20.84 10.40 -27.57
CA ILE A 240 -21.20 8.97 -27.60
C ILE A 240 -20.93 8.38 -26.20
N GLY A 241 -21.86 7.56 -25.70
CA GLY A 241 -21.82 7.02 -24.35
C GLY A 241 -22.69 7.82 -23.36
N ALA A 242 -22.63 7.43 -22.09
CA ALA A 242 -23.50 7.92 -21.02
C ALA A 242 -23.12 9.27 -20.45
N ASP A 243 -21.88 9.70 -20.67
CA ASP A 243 -21.32 10.94 -20.14
C ASP A 243 -21.22 12.02 -21.22
N GLU A 244 -21.17 13.29 -20.80
CA GLU A 244 -20.88 14.45 -21.65
C GLU A 244 -19.67 15.21 -21.05
N ALA A 245 -18.55 15.20 -21.78
CA ALA A 245 -17.25 15.65 -21.30
C ALA A 245 -16.82 17.00 -21.88
N ALA A 246 -16.40 17.88 -20.97
CA ALA A 246 -15.80 19.16 -21.29
C ALA A 246 -14.42 19.02 -21.95
N LEU A 247 -14.03 20.03 -22.72
CA LEU A 247 -12.77 20.09 -23.45
C LEU A 247 -11.57 20.39 -22.52
N GLY A 248 -10.56 19.51 -22.53
CA GLY A 248 -9.36 19.70 -21.70
C GLY A 248 -8.38 20.72 -22.29
N LEU A 249 -8.08 21.77 -21.53
CA LEU A 249 -7.01 22.73 -21.79
C LEU A 249 -5.81 22.42 -20.91
N PHE A 250 -4.63 22.22 -21.51
CA PHE A 250 -3.44 21.83 -20.78
C PHE A 250 -2.33 22.86 -20.96
N TYR A 251 -1.91 23.48 -19.86
CA TYR A 251 -0.77 24.42 -19.84
C TYR A 251 0.20 24.03 -18.73
N SER A 252 1.47 23.82 -19.12
CA SER A 252 2.52 23.53 -18.16
C SER A 252 3.05 24.81 -17.51
N VAL A 253 3.37 24.67 -16.23
CA VAL A 253 3.90 25.69 -15.35
C VAL A 253 5.26 25.22 -14.87
N GLY A 254 6.30 26.01 -15.11
CA GLY A 254 7.65 25.69 -14.66
C GLY A 254 8.56 26.91 -14.75
N GLN A 255 9.60 26.98 -13.93
CA GLN A 255 10.42 28.19 -13.78
C GLN A 255 11.29 28.48 -15.02
N ASP A 256 11.39 27.55 -15.97
CA ASP A 256 12.17 27.71 -17.20
C ASP A 256 11.33 27.53 -18.47
N THR A 257 10.90 28.64 -19.07
CA THR A 257 10.20 28.66 -20.36
C THR A 257 11.13 28.77 -21.57
N ALA A 258 12.43 28.95 -21.36
CA ALA A 258 13.39 29.22 -22.43
C ALA A 258 14.08 27.94 -22.91
N THR A 259 14.32 26.99 -21.99
CA THR A 259 14.96 25.71 -22.32
C THR A 259 14.06 24.85 -23.20
N ASN A 260 14.64 24.38 -24.31
CA ASN A 260 14.01 23.44 -25.22
C ASN A 260 14.24 22.02 -24.71
N ASN A 261 13.17 21.37 -24.25
CA ASN A 261 13.20 20.05 -23.64
C ASN A 261 13.21 18.90 -24.66
N ARG A 262 13.13 19.19 -25.97
CA ARG A 262 13.13 18.18 -27.03
C ARG A 262 14.44 17.38 -27.05
N THR A 263 14.31 16.09 -27.35
CA THR A 263 15.46 15.19 -27.53
C THR A 263 15.89 15.19 -28.99
N GLY A 264 17.13 15.59 -29.25
CA GLY A 264 17.70 15.60 -30.61
C GLY A 264 17.06 16.64 -31.52
N THR A 265 16.92 16.29 -32.80
CA THR A 265 16.26 17.09 -33.84
C THR A 265 15.13 16.26 -34.47
N PRO A 266 14.02 16.06 -33.74
CA PRO A 266 12.95 15.18 -34.18
C PRO A 266 12.09 15.83 -35.27
N THR A 267 11.46 14.99 -36.07
CA THR A 267 10.30 15.31 -36.89
C THR A 267 9.02 14.74 -36.27
N ILE A 268 7.88 15.30 -36.64
CA ILE A 268 6.55 14.92 -36.14
C ILE A 268 5.59 14.69 -37.31
N THR A 269 4.72 13.69 -37.17
CA THR A 269 3.46 13.58 -37.92
C THR A 269 2.29 13.63 -36.94
N ILE A 270 1.13 14.10 -37.38
CA ILE A 270 -0.07 14.22 -36.53
C ILE A 270 -1.27 13.65 -37.29
N ALA A 271 -1.97 12.71 -36.66
CA ALA A 271 -3.24 12.17 -37.13
C ALA A 271 -4.25 12.17 -36.00
N ASP A 272 -5.33 12.94 -36.17
CA ASP A 272 -6.47 13.03 -35.24
C ASP A 272 -6.03 13.34 -33.80
N GLY A 273 -5.03 14.23 -33.70
CA GLY A 273 -4.42 14.67 -32.45
C GLY A 273 -3.31 13.76 -31.91
N LEU A 274 -3.16 12.53 -32.40
CA LEU A 274 -2.03 11.67 -32.05
C LEU A 274 -0.79 12.10 -32.82
N ALA A 275 0.23 12.57 -32.09
CA ALA A 275 1.52 12.91 -32.63
C ALA A 275 2.50 11.74 -32.54
N GLU A 276 3.16 11.42 -33.65
CA GLU A 276 4.27 10.46 -33.73
C GLU A 276 5.58 11.20 -34.00
N PHE A 277 6.54 11.06 -33.07
CA PHE A 277 7.89 11.59 -33.17
C PHE A 277 8.86 10.52 -33.66
N ASP A 278 9.66 10.83 -34.68
CA ASP A 278 10.67 9.90 -35.23
C ASP A 278 11.83 9.59 -34.27
N ILE A 279 12.04 10.44 -33.26
CA ILE A 279 12.97 10.26 -32.16
C ILE A 279 12.16 10.30 -30.86
N ALA A 280 12.35 9.30 -30.01
CA ALA A 280 11.76 9.26 -28.68
C ALA A 280 12.14 10.51 -27.85
N GLN A 281 11.13 11.19 -27.34
CA GLN A 281 11.28 12.36 -26.48
C GLN A 281 11.42 11.92 -25.03
N THR A 282 12.64 12.03 -24.48
CA THR A 282 13.02 11.49 -23.16
C THR A 282 13.36 12.56 -22.12
N GLY A 283 13.27 13.84 -22.49
CA GLY A 283 13.45 14.96 -21.57
C GLY A 283 12.34 15.02 -20.49
N ASN A 284 12.44 16.02 -19.59
CA ASN A 284 11.42 16.30 -18.57
C ASN A 284 10.16 16.93 -19.20
N ILE A 285 9.51 16.17 -20.09
CA ILE A 285 8.37 16.55 -20.91
C ILE A 285 7.12 15.88 -20.36
N GLY A 286 5.98 16.56 -20.47
CA GLY A 286 4.67 15.96 -20.25
C GLY A 286 3.51 16.88 -20.63
N VAL A 287 2.33 16.54 -20.14
CA VAL A 287 1.08 17.30 -20.31
C VAL A 287 1.25 18.79 -20.01
N GLY A 288 0.70 19.60 -20.88
CA GLY A 288 0.76 21.06 -20.87
C GLY A 288 1.99 21.67 -21.55
N ASP A 289 3.01 20.88 -21.91
CA ASP A 289 4.16 21.41 -22.64
C ASP A 289 3.78 21.82 -24.06
N LYS A 290 4.31 22.97 -24.47
CA LYS A 290 4.06 23.59 -25.77
C LYS A 290 5.01 23.02 -26.81
N VAL A 291 4.46 22.33 -27.80
CA VAL A 291 5.16 21.81 -28.98
C VAL A 291 5.03 22.82 -30.11
N THR A 292 6.16 23.38 -30.53
CA THR A 292 6.23 24.22 -31.74
C THR A 292 6.82 23.38 -32.86
N TYR A 293 6.13 23.34 -34.00
CA TYR A 293 6.48 22.52 -35.17
C TYR A 293 6.13 23.24 -36.47
N ASP A 294 6.65 22.75 -37.60
CA ASP A 294 6.51 23.39 -38.91
C ASP A 294 6.74 24.92 -38.86
N THR A 295 7.85 25.33 -38.24
CA THR A 295 8.28 26.71 -38.01
C THR A 295 7.44 27.49 -37.00
N THR A 296 6.11 27.45 -37.07
CA THR A 296 5.22 28.33 -36.28
C THR A 296 3.95 27.68 -35.73
N SER A 297 3.64 26.46 -36.13
CA SER A 297 2.48 25.74 -35.62
C SER A 297 2.69 25.38 -34.16
N VAL A 298 1.64 25.46 -33.35
CA VAL A 298 1.70 25.23 -31.91
C VAL A 298 0.57 24.32 -31.47
N ALA A 299 0.93 23.30 -30.72
CA ALA A 299 0.00 22.45 -29.98
C ALA A 299 0.56 22.15 -28.59
N TYR A 300 -0.27 21.55 -27.72
CA TYR A 300 0.05 21.30 -26.33
C TYR A 300 -0.15 19.83 -26.03
N ILE A 301 0.78 19.22 -25.30
CA ILE A 301 0.66 17.82 -24.91
C ILE A 301 -0.54 17.67 -23.97
N SER A 302 -1.44 16.75 -24.29
CA SER A 302 -2.64 16.49 -23.50
C SER A 302 -2.63 15.10 -22.87
N ARG A 303 -1.90 14.14 -23.46
CA ARG A 303 -1.70 12.80 -22.90
C ARG A 303 -0.45 12.14 -23.49
N LYS A 304 0.24 11.34 -22.69
CA LYS A 304 1.31 10.43 -23.11
C LYS A 304 0.76 9.06 -23.50
N VAL A 305 1.30 8.47 -24.55
CA VAL A 305 1.11 7.05 -24.87
C VAL A 305 2.42 6.30 -24.61
N ASP A 306 3.50 6.78 -25.21
CA ASP A 306 4.87 6.36 -24.93
C ASP A 306 5.83 7.54 -25.21
N THR A 307 7.15 7.32 -25.21
CA THR A 307 8.10 8.42 -25.44
C THR A 307 8.11 8.96 -26.88
N SER A 308 7.58 8.21 -27.85
CA SER A 308 7.47 8.59 -29.26
C SER A 308 6.05 9.00 -29.67
N HIS A 309 5.03 8.67 -28.88
CA HIS A 309 3.63 8.95 -29.20
C HIS A 309 2.94 9.75 -28.10
N TRP A 310 2.36 10.89 -28.48
CA TRP A 310 1.72 11.83 -27.55
C TRP A 310 0.46 12.40 -28.19
N TYR A 311 -0.63 12.51 -27.43
CA TYR A 311 -1.79 13.29 -27.88
C TYR A 311 -1.54 14.77 -27.67
N LEU A 312 -1.93 15.55 -28.66
CA LEU A 312 -1.81 17.00 -28.69
C LEU A 312 -3.18 17.64 -28.81
N VAL A 313 -3.34 18.82 -28.21
CA VAL A 313 -4.49 19.70 -28.35
C VAL A 313 -4.06 21.10 -28.79
N THR A 314 -4.98 21.85 -29.41
CA THR A 314 -4.76 23.27 -29.70
C THR A 314 -4.76 24.10 -28.42
N ALA A 315 -4.40 25.37 -28.51
CA ALA A 315 -4.43 26.28 -27.36
C ALA A 315 -5.81 26.42 -26.71
N THR A 316 -6.87 26.09 -27.44
CA THR A 316 -8.26 26.10 -26.98
C THR A 316 -8.82 24.67 -26.86
N GLY A 317 -7.98 23.64 -26.76
CA GLY A 317 -8.38 22.27 -26.40
C GLY A 317 -8.87 21.38 -27.56
N GLY A 318 -9.12 21.96 -28.74
CA GLY A 318 -9.55 21.20 -29.92
C GLY A 318 -8.45 20.33 -30.53
N VAL A 319 -8.81 19.43 -31.44
CA VAL A 319 -7.86 18.57 -32.17
C VAL A 319 -6.98 19.43 -33.11
N PRO A 320 -5.64 19.33 -33.06
CA PRO A 320 -4.75 20.01 -33.99
C PRO A 320 -4.96 19.54 -35.44
N ALA A 321 -4.54 20.35 -36.40
CA ALA A 321 -4.59 19.95 -37.81
C ALA A 321 -3.64 18.76 -38.08
N ASN A 322 -4.08 17.82 -38.91
CA ASN A 322 -3.28 16.66 -39.30
C ASN A 322 -2.05 17.08 -40.11
N GLU A 323 -0.90 16.48 -39.79
CA GLU A 323 0.37 16.61 -40.51
C GLU A 323 0.68 15.28 -41.19
N GLY A 324 0.18 15.11 -42.42
CA GLY A 324 0.33 13.86 -43.17
C GLY A 324 1.73 13.59 -43.74
N VAL A 325 2.67 14.51 -43.54
CA VAL A 325 4.09 14.37 -43.90
C VAL A 325 4.91 14.86 -42.71
N ALA A 326 6.01 14.17 -42.40
CA ALA A 326 6.89 14.53 -41.30
C ALA A 326 7.43 15.97 -41.46
N VAL A 327 7.23 16.80 -40.44
CA VAL A 327 7.71 18.18 -40.34
C VAL A 327 8.65 18.34 -39.15
N ASP A 328 9.53 19.33 -39.18
CA ASP A 328 10.47 19.57 -38.07
C ASP A 328 9.73 20.02 -36.79
N VAL A 329 10.17 19.51 -35.64
CA VAL A 329 9.74 20.00 -34.32
C VAL A 329 10.74 21.05 -33.85
N ASP A 330 10.38 22.32 -33.86
CA ASP A 330 11.27 23.42 -33.47
C ASP A 330 11.60 23.42 -31.98
N SER A 331 10.58 23.22 -31.12
CA SER A 331 10.78 23.18 -29.68
C SER A 331 9.67 22.48 -28.90
N ILE A 332 10.05 22.02 -27.71
CA ILE A 332 9.12 21.59 -26.64
C ILE A 332 9.50 22.41 -25.41
N ASN A 333 8.62 23.31 -24.95
CA ASN A 333 8.91 24.24 -23.85
C ASN A 333 7.78 24.27 -22.82
N ARG A 334 8.09 24.74 -21.60
CA ARG A 334 7.04 25.14 -20.64
C ARG A 334 6.16 26.24 -21.21
N THR A 335 4.87 26.19 -20.92
CA THR A 335 3.91 27.20 -21.39
C THR A 335 4.05 28.50 -20.59
N PHE A 336 4.09 28.40 -19.26
CA PHE A 336 4.18 29.55 -18.35
C PHE A 336 5.32 29.41 -17.33
N GLY A 337 5.91 30.56 -16.95
CA GLY A 337 7.07 30.64 -16.06
C GLY A 337 6.78 30.52 -14.55
N SER A 338 5.50 30.59 -14.16
CA SER A 338 5.03 30.51 -12.78
C SER A 338 3.52 30.30 -12.76
N LEU A 339 2.99 29.84 -11.63
CA LEU A 339 1.56 29.63 -11.47
C LEU A 339 0.78 30.95 -11.56
N PHE A 340 1.36 32.04 -11.07
CA PHE A 340 0.84 33.39 -11.27
C PHE A 340 0.76 33.78 -12.75
N ALA A 341 1.80 33.49 -13.53
CA ALA A 341 1.80 33.79 -14.96
C ALA A 341 0.78 32.94 -15.74
N ALA A 342 0.56 31.70 -15.31
CA ALA A 342 -0.45 30.82 -15.89
C ALA A 342 -1.88 31.29 -15.61
N GLU A 343 -2.18 31.61 -14.34
CA GLU A 343 -3.50 32.11 -13.93
C GLU A 343 -3.87 33.40 -14.67
N ALA A 344 -2.94 34.37 -14.75
CA ALA A 344 -3.16 35.62 -15.45
C ALA A 344 -3.12 35.48 -16.98
N GLY A 345 -2.34 34.52 -17.49
CA GLY A 345 -2.03 34.37 -18.91
C GLY A 345 -3.00 33.48 -19.69
N ALA A 346 -3.63 32.51 -19.04
CA ALA A 346 -4.51 31.53 -19.69
C ALA A 346 -5.68 32.18 -20.44
N THR A 347 -6.16 33.34 -19.99
CA THR A 347 -7.25 34.10 -20.65
C THR A 347 -6.77 34.97 -21.82
N GLY A 348 -5.48 34.94 -22.17
CA GLY A 348 -4.92 35.72 -23.27
C GLY A 348 -5.41 35.23 -24.65
N GLY A 349 -5.39 36.12 -25.65
CA GLY A 349 -5.89 35.84 -27.00
C GLY A 349 -5.18 34.74 -27.79
N SER A 350 -4.04 34.23 -27.30
CA SER A 350 -3.33 33.08 -27.86
C SER A 350 -3.64 31.75 -27.14
N TYR A 351 -4.47 31.79 -26.12
CA TYR A 351 -4.82 30.70 -25.22
C TYR A 351 -6.36 30.57 -25.17
N LEU A 352 -6.97 30.26 -24.01
CA LEU A 352 -8.42 30.11 -23.85
C LEU A 352 -9.22 31.31 -24.37
N ASN A 353 -8.70 32.54 -24.19
CA ASN A 353 -9.36 33.80 -24.60
C ASN A 353 -10.80 33.98 -24.06
N ASP A 354 -11.10 33.36 -22.93
CA ASP A 354 -12.36 33.49 -22.18
C ASP A 354 -12.07 33.29 -20.69
N THR A 355 -13.02 33.67 -19.85
CA THR A 355 -13.02 33.43 -18.40
C THR A 355 -14.17 32.50 -17.99
N ASN A 356 -15.13 32.23 -18.88
CA ASN A 356 -16.28 31.40 -18.60
C ASN A 356 -16.07 29.97 -19.13
N LEU A 357 -15.55 29.11 -18.24
CA LEU A 357 -15.27 27.71 -18.56
C LEU A 357 -16.56 26.92 -18.84
N VAL A 358 -17.68 27.30 -18.21
CA VAL A 358 -18.99 26.66 -18.43
C VAL A 358 -19.53 26.95 -19.84
N THR A 359 -19.44 28.20 -20.30
CA THR A 359 -19.96 28.56 -21.64
C THR A 359 -19.07 28.04 -22.77
N THR A 360 -17.76 27.94 -22.51
CA THR A 360 -16.80 27.37 -23.46
C THR A 360 -16.70 25.85 -23.36
N ASP A 361 -17.40 25.27 -22.39
CA ASP A 361 -17.37 23.85 -22.05
C ASP A 361 -15.95 23.28 -21.94
N THR A 362 -15.12 23.88 -21.08
CA THR A 362 -13.69 23.55 -20.94
C THR A 362 -13.27 23.28 -19.50
N ILE A 363 -12.18 22.53 -19.33
CA ILE A 363 -11.48 22.32 -18.05
C ILE A 363 -10.06 22.88 -18.18
N LEU A 364 -9.65 23.73 -17.23
CA LEU A 364 -8.31 24.33 -17.23
C LEU A 364 -7.34 23.53 -16.36
N HIS A 365 -6.39 22.84 -16.99
CA HIS A 365 -5.32 22.09 -16.35
C HIS A 365 -4.03 22.91 -16.29
N LEU A 366 -3.62 23.28 -15.06
CA LEU A 366 -2.34 23.92 -14.77
C LEU A 366 -1.38 22.87 -14.20
N SER A 367 -0.55 22.32 -15.09
CA SER A 367 0.33 21.18 -14.80
C SER A 367 1.70 21.69 -14.35
N CYS A 368 2.07 21.46 -13.09
CA CYS A 368 3.23 22.07 -12.46
C CYS A 368 4.46 21.15 -12.50
N TYR A 369 5.57 21.66 -13.02
CA TYR A 369 6.84 20.95 -13.22
C TYR A 369 7.99 21.63 -12.51
N TYR A 370 8.88 20.82 -11.96
CA TYR A 370 10.16 21.30 -11.46
C TYR A 370 11.13 21.53 -12.61
N ASP A 371 11.74 22.72 -12.64
CA ASP A 371 12.83 23.02 -13.56
C ASP A 371 14.10 23.47 -12.80
N THR A 372 14.15 24.73 -12.33
CA THR A 372 15.40 25.35 -11.81
C THR A 372 15.35 25.76 -10.34
N GLY A 373 14.18 25.68 -9.70
CA GLY A 373 13.98 26.07 -8.30
C GLY A 373 12.53 26.36 -7.96
N ALA A 374 12.27 26.93 -6.78
CA ALA A 374 10.91 27.21 -6.31
C ALA A 374 10.20 28.32 -7.11
N ASP A 375 8.89 28.18 -7.32
CA ASP A 375 8.01 29.29 -7.65
C ASP A 375 7.83 30.17 -6.40
N THR A 376 8.02 31.48 -6.55
CA THR A 376 7.98 32.44 -5.43
C THR A 376 6.94 33.53 -5.61
N THR A 377 6.20 33.53 -6.72
CA THR A 377 5.27 34.61 -7.06
C THR A 377 3.88 34.29 -6.54
N PRO A 378 3.34 35.02 -5.55
CA PRO A 378 2.02 34.75 -4.99
C PRO A 378 0.93 34.80 -6.06
N VAL A 379 -0.02 33.86 -5.99
CA VAL A 379 -1.11 33.75 -6.96
C VAL A 379 -2.48 33.79 -6.27
N ASN A 380 -3.44 34.39 -6.95
CA ASN A 380 -4.85 34.36 -6.58
C ASN A 380 -5.64 33.83 -7.76
N VAL A 381 -6.17 32.61 -7.64
CA VAL A 381 -7.04 32.01 -8.66
C VAL A 381 -8.41 32.66 -8.51
N SER A 382 -8.72 33.58 -9.43
CA SER A 382 -9.94 34.38 -9.36
C SER A 382 -10.41 34.89 -10.71
N GLY A 383 -11.72 35.05 -10.87
CA GLY A 383 -12.33 35.71 -12.02
C GLY A 383 -12.78 34.74 -13.11
N TYR A 384 -12.68 33.43 -12.89
CA TYR A 384 -13.24 32.41 -13.76
C TYR A 384 -14.69 32.10 -13.37
N THR A 385 -15.53 31.79 -14.36
CA THR A 385 -16.84 31.15 -14.14
C THR A 385 -16.66 29.66 -14.37
N THR A 386 -16.76 28.88 -13.30
CA THR A 386 -16.52 27.45 -13.25
C THR A 386 -17.80 26.68 -12.89
N GLY A 387 -17.77 25.36 -13.03
CA GLY A 387 -18.84 24.45 -12.66
C GLY A 387 -18.32 23.06 -12.29
N PRO A 388 -19.20 22.13 -11.86
CA PRO A 388 -18.83 20.76 -11.51
C PRO A 388 -17.96 20.05 -12.57
N ASN A 389 -18.29 20.25 -13.85
CA ASN A 389 -17.62 19.64 -15.00
C ASN A 389 -16.63 20.58 -15.70
N ASN A 390 -16.68 21.88 -15.40
CA ASN A 390 -15.83 22.92 -16.01
C ASN A 390 -15.02 23.60 -14.92
N TYR A 391 -13.98 22.92 -14.46
CA TYR A 391 -13.21 23.28 -13.27
C TYR A 391 -11.78 23.69 -13.60
N ILE A 392 -11.06 24.19 -12.59
CA ILE A 392 -9.62 24.43 -12.66
C ILE A 392 -8.91 23.34 -11.86
N LYS A 393 -7.95 22.64 -12.48
CA LYS A 393 -7.08 21.66 -11.83
C LYS A 393 -5.66 22.21 -11.77
N ILE A 394 -5.13 22.36 -10.57
CA ILE A 394 -3.73 22.74 -10.32
C ILE A 394 -3.06 21.53 -9.69
N TYR A 395 -2.11 20.93 -10.39
CA TYR A 395 -1.53 19.66 -9.95
C TYR A 395 -0.11 19.46 -10.46
N THR A 396 0.63 18.59 -9.78
CA THR A 396 1.88 18.03 -10.31
C THR A 396 1.60 16.72 -11.05
N PRO A 397 1.90 16.62 -12.36
CA PRO A 397 1.80 15.36 -13.09
C PRO A 397 2.59 14.25 -12.40
N ASN A 398 1.96 13.11 -12.17
CA ASN A 398 2.57 11.99 -11.45
C ASN A 398 2.51 10.68 -12.23
N ASN A 399 1.56 10.54 -13.17
CA ASN A 399 1.43 9.31 -13.96
C ASN A 399 2.47 9.29 -15.08
N THR A 400 3.50 8.45 -14.94
CA THR A 400 4.58 8.36 -15.93
C THR A 400 4.19 7.64 -17.22
N SER A 401 3.03 7.00 -17.24
CA SER A 401 2.49 6.30 -18.41
C SER A 401 1.63 7.23 -19.25
N THR A 402 0.85 8.12 -18.61
CA THR A 402 -0.17 8.94 -19.32
C THR A 402 0.04 10.45 -19.22
N GLU A 403 0.87 10.97 -18.32
CA GLU A 403 1.01 12.42 -18.12
C GLU A 403 2.42 12.93 -18.44
N ALA A 404 3.48 12.30 -17.94
CA ALA A 404 4.84 12.82 -18.07
C ALA A 404 5.91 11.73 -18.20
N ASN A 405 7.15 12.10 -18.54
CA ASN A 405 8.28 11.17 -18.48
C ASN A 405 8.81 10.93 -17.07
N ASN A 406 8.70 11.93 -16.19
CA ASN A 406 9.10 11.84 -14.79
C ASN A 406 7.96 12.37 -13.92
N SER A 407 7.67 11.69 -12.81
CA SER A 407 6.72 12.21 -11.82
C SER A 407 7.24 13.52 -11.25
N GLN A 408 6.40 14.56 -11.27
CA GLN A 408 6.65 15.87 -10.66
C GLN A 408 6.12 15.95 -9.23
N ARG A 409 5.34 14.95 -8.81
CA ARG A 409 4.83 14.83 -7.44
C ARG A 409 5.94 14.35 -6.50
N HIS A 410 5.86 14.79 -5.26
CA HIS A 410 6.65 14.24 -4.16
C HIS A 410 6.20 12.79 -3.84
N ASN A 411 7.03 12.08 -3.08
CA ASN A 411 6.72 10.76 -2.54
C ASN A 411 6.56 10.88 -1.02
N GLY A 412 5.44 11.49 -0.58
CA GLY A 412 5.05 11.57 0.84
C GLY A 412 5.94 12.40 1.77
N LYS A 413 7.14 12.78 1.28
CA LYS A 413 8.17 13.55 1.94
C LYS A 413 8.59 14.74 1.09
N TRP A 414 8.97 15.83 1.75
CA TRP A 414 9.44 17.03 1.07
C TRP A 414 10.68 16.75 0.22
N ASP A 415 10.64 17.14 -1.04
CA ASP A 415 11.70 16.95 -2.04
C ASP A 415 11.94 18.24 -2.82
N ASP A 416 13.12 18.84 -2.65
CA ASP A 416 13.53 20.07 -3.34
C ASP A 416 13.80 19.85 -4.85
N GLY A 417 13.81 18.60 -5.33
CA GLY A 417 13.86 18.21 -6.74
C GLY A 417 12.50 18.08 -7.41
N LYS A 418 11.41 18.42 -6.71
CA LYS A 418 10.02 18.41 -7.21
C LYS A 418 9.43 19.82 -7.19
N TYR A 419 8.26 20.03 -7.81
CA TYR A 419 7.70 21.38 -7.91
C TYR A 419 7.40 21.91 -6.50
N VAL A 420 8.01 23.05 -6.18
CA VAL A 420 7.85 23.74 -4.90
C VAL A 420 7.33 25.14 -5.16
N PHE A 421 6.29 25.51 -4.42
CA PHE A 421 5.88 26.90 -4.27
C PHE A 421 6.35 27.42 -2.91
N GLU A 422 7.33 28.32 -2.89
CA GLU A 422 7.88 28.86 -1.64
C GLU A 422 7.71 30.38 -1.58
N ARG A 423 7.10 30.84 -0.48
CA ARG A 423 6.95 32.27 -0.23
C ARG A 423 7.67 32.72 1.04
N GLN A 424 8.52 33.74 0.91
CA GLN A 424 9.04 34.49 2.05
C GLN A 424 8.13 35.70 2.35
N SER A 425 7.51 35.74 3.54
CA SER A 425 6.73 36.89 3.98
C SER A 425 7.66 38.04 4.37
N THR A 426 7.81 39.04 3.51
CA THR A 426 8.72 40.19 3.74
C THR A 426 8.01 41.44 4.27
N ASN A 427 6.68 41.44 4.49
CA ASN A 427 5.91 42.65 4.81
C ASN A 427 4.76 42.41 5.82
N ALA A 428 4.38 43.47 6.56
CA ALA A 428 3.49 43.44 7.73
C ALA A 428 1.97 43.35 7.43
N THR A 429 1.56 42.86 6.26
CA THR A 429 0.15 42.73 5.87
C THR A 429 -0.24 41.27 5.63
N TYR A 430 -1.54 40.99 5.58
CA TYR A 430 -2.09 39.67 5.26
C TYR A 430 -1.55 39.13 3.93
N LEU A 431 -0.98 37.93 3.92
CA LEU A 431 -0.31 37.35 2.74
C LEU A 431 -0.46 35.82 2.72
N ALA A 432 -1.08 35.29 1.66
CA ALA A 432 -1.16 33.85 1.36
C ALA A 432 -0.27 33.47 0.17
N ALA A 433 0.39 32.31 0.17
CA ALA A 433 1.21 31.88 -0.98
C ALA A 433 0.31 31.57 -2.19
N LEU A 434 -0.69 30.73 -1.97
CA LEU A 434 -1.76 30.41 -2.91
C LEU A 434 -3.10 30.87 -2.32
N THR A 435 -3.83 31.70 -3.07
CA THR A 435 -5.21 32.06 -2.74
C THR A 435 -6.15 31.47 -3.79
N ILE A 436 -7.22 30.82 -3.34
CA ILE A 436 -8.32 30.35 -4.19
C ILE A 436 -9.56 31.17 -3.86
N SER A 437 -10.09 31.85 -4.87
CA SER A 437 -11.32 32.65 -4.77
C SER A 437 -12.41 32.22 -5.76
N ASP A 438 -12.08 31.40 -6.74
CA ASP A 438 -13.07 30.77 -7.63
C ASP A 438 -13.57 29.44 -7.05
N ASP A 439 -14.79 29.10 -7.44
CA ASP A 439 -15.46 27.84 -7.12
C ASP A 439 -14.92 26.70 -8.02
N TYR A 440 -15.14 25.43 -7.65
CA TYR A 440 -14.73 24.27 -8.46
C TYR A 440 -13.23 24.30 -8.84
N VAL A 441 -12.37 24.37 -7.83
CA VAL A 441 -10.91 24.28 -7.98
C VAL A 441 -10.41 23.01 -7.29
N ARG A 442 -9.53 22.29 -7.99
CA ARG A 442 -8.87 21.07 -7.53
C ARG A 442 -7.37 21.34 -7.36
N ILE A 443 -6.81 21.03 -6.19
CA ILE A 443 -5.39 21.16 -5.86
C ILE A 443 -4.85 19.78 -5.50
N ASP A 444 -3.86 19.27 -6.24
CA ASP A 444 -3.33 17.92 -6.04
C ASP A 444 -1.79 17.82 -6.13
N GLY A 445 -1.15 17.14 -5.18
CA GLY A 445 0.26 16.74 -5.30
C GLY A 445 1.31 17.85 -5.06
N LEU A 446 0.89 19.05 -4.63
CA LEU A 446 1.78 20.20 -4.52
C LEU A 446 2.61 20.20 -3.24
N GLN A 447 3.81 20.76 -3.31
CA GLN A 447 4.60 21.17 -2.14
C GLN A 447 4.54 22.69 -1.98
N LEU A 448 4.01 23.16 -0.84
CA LEU A 448 3.95 24.59 -0.55
C LEU A 448 4.64 24.92 0.78
N ALA A 449 5.50 25.93 0.74
CA ALA A 449 6.19 26.44 1.91
C ALA A 449 5.91 27.93 2.12
N ILE A 450 5.77 28.31 3.39
CA ILE A 450 5.75 29.71 3.78
C ILE A 450 6.69 29.98 4.96
N THR A 451 7.59 30.93 4.75
CA THR A 451 8.33 31.56 5.85
C THR A 451 7.52 32.75 6.35
N TYR A 452 6.89 32.63 7.52
CA TYR A 452 6.00 33.65 8.06
C TYR A 452 6.71 34.70 8.92
N SER A 453 6.22 35.94 8.83
CA SER A 453 6.65 37.10 9.62
C SER A 453 5.49 37.86 10.25
N HIS A 454 4.25 37.39 10.04
CA HIS A 454 3.02 37.95 10.62
C HIS A 454 2.04 36.84 11.03
N SER A 455 1.22 37.08 12.06
CA SER A 455 0.33 36.06 12.65
C SER A 455 -0.84 35.66 11.74
N ASN A 456 -1.06 36.41 10.66
CA ASN A 456 -2.09 36.15 9.65
C ASN A 456 -1.51 35.62 8.33
N SER A 457 -0.22 35.26 8.30
CA SER A 457 0.38 34.61 7.12
C SER A 457 -0.21 33.22 6.93
N ARG A 458 -0.60 32.88 5.70
CA ARG A 458 -1.21 31.60 5.33
C ARG A 458 -0.40 30.93 4.22
N CYS A 459 -0.21 29.62 4.25
CA CYS A 459 0.39 28.96 3.10
C CYS A 459 -0.64 28.90 1.96
N VAL A 460 -1.79 28.29 2.24
CA VAL A 460 -2.93 28.23 1.32
C VAL A 460 -4.15 28.90 1.98
N SER A 461 -4.80 29.79 1.24
CA SER A 461 -6.04 30.44 1.66
C SER A 461 -7.14 30.16 0.65
N ILE A 462 -8.22 29.52 1.08
CA ILE A 462 -9.42 29.30 0.26
C ILE A 462 -10.51 30.22 0.84
N SER A 463 -10.88 31.27 0.11
CA SER A 463 -11.69 32.37 0.64
C SER A 463 -12.43 33.15 -0.44
N SER A 464 -13.56 33.80 -0.08
CA SER A 464 -14.38 34.64 -0.98
C SER A 464 -15.20 33.87 -2.04
N LEU A 465 -15.49 32.60 -1.77
CA LEU A 465 -16.32 31.76 -2.62
C LEU A 465 -17.79 32.21 -2.59
N THR A 466 -18.48 32.06 -3.74
CA THR A 466 -19.89 32.43 -3.83
C THR A 466 -20.79 31.46 -3.04
N ASP A 467 -21.94 31.95 -2.57
CA ASP A 467 -22.91 31.11 -1.87
C ASP A 467 -23.57 30.14 -2.85
N GLY A 468 -23.55 28.83 -2.54
CA GLY A 468 -24.27 27.81 -3.30
C GLY A 468 -23.51 26.50 -3.50
N ASN A 469 -23.31 25.70 -2.44
CA ASN A 469 -22.85 24.29 -2.49
C ASN A 469 -21.68 23.97 -3.47
N ASN A 470 -20.79 24.92 -3.78
CA ASN A 470 -19.69 24.68 -4.71
C ASN A 470 -18.61 23.79 -4.09
N LEU A 471 -17.89 23.02 -4.91
CA LEU A 471 -16.88 22.06 -4.46
C LEU A 471 -15.45 22.61 -4.56
N ILE A 472 -14.62 22.39 -3.55
CA ILE A 472 -13.16 22.52 -3.61
C ILE A 472 -12.53 21.19 -3.17
N THR A 473 -11.54 20.70 -3.92
CA THR A 473 -10.79 19.49 -3.55
C THR A 473 -9.32 19.80 -3.33
N VAL A 474 -8.75 19.24 -2.27
CA VAL A 474 -7.36 19.45 -1.89
C VAL A 474 -6.76 18.12 -1.43
N SER A 475 -5.83 17.59 -2.21
CA SER A 475 -5.35 16.22 -2.02
C SER A 475 -3.85 16.05 -2.20
N ASN A 476 -3.27 15.09 -1.47
CA ASN A 476 -1.89 14.64 -1.68
C ASN A 476 -0.85 15.78 -1.59
N ASN A 477 -1.08 16.83 -0.80
CA ASN A 477 -0.17 17.98 -0.73
C ASN A 477 0.73 17.94 0.51
N ILE A 478 1.95 18.48 0.41
CA ILE A 478 2.82 18.75 1.55
C ILE A 478 2.88 20.25 1.83
N ILE A 479 2.51 20.64 3.05
CA ILE A 479 2.56 22.03 3.51
C ILE A 479 3.54 22.20 4.65
N LYS A 480 4.53 23.09 4.43
CA LYS A 480 5.60 23.37 5.38
C LYS A 480 5.57 24.82 5.87
N GLY A 481 5.55 24.98 7.19
CA GLY A 481 5.71 26.26 7.86
C GLY A 481 7.12 26.47 8.41
N SER A 482 7.64 27.69 8.35
CA SER A 482 8.86 28.10 9.07
C SER A 482 8.76 29.53 9.63
N THR A 483 9.34 29.78 10.81
CA THR A 483 9.37 31.12 11.43
C THR A 483 10.55 31.92 10.90
N SER A 484 10.34 33.21 10.55
CA SER A 484 11.46 34.15 10.34
C SER A 484 11.93 34.85 11.62
N THR A 485 11.14 34.82 12.70
CA THR A 485 11.39 35.52 13.98
C THR A 485 10.69 34.82 15.17
N ASP A 486 11.16 35.11 16.40
CA ASP A 486 10.88 34.33 17.62
C ASP A 486 9.45 34.48 18.23
N SER A 487 8.48 35.15 17.59
CA SER A 487 7.16 35.42 18.24
C SER A 487 5.96 35.47 17.30
N VAL A 488 6.03 34.81 16.14
CA VAL A 488 4.98 34.88 15.14
C VAL A 488 4.72 33.51 14.53
N SER A 489 3.44 33.17 14.31
CA SER A 489 3.01 31.89 13.72
C SER A 489 2.10 32.08 12.51
N GLY A 490 2.23 31.26 11.48
CA GLY A 490 1.30 31.21 10.35
C GLY A 490 0.18 30.17 10.49
N THR A 491 -0.60 30.02 9.43
CA THR A 491 -1.52 28.89 9.20
C THR A 491 -1.12 28.13 7.93
N GLY A 492 -1.17 26.79 7.95
CA GLY A 492 -0.94 25.97 6.76
C GLY A 492 -2.07 26.13 5.76
N PHE A 493 -3.18 25.44 6.00
CA PHE A 493 -4.42 25.61 5.26
C PHE A 493 -5.41 26.48 6.05
N TYR A 494 -5.91 27.52 5.41
CA TYR A 494 -7.00 28.31 5.93
C TYR A 494 -8.19 28.26 5.00
N PHE A 495 -9.26 27.63 5.47
CA PHE A 495 -10.53 27.55 4.78
C PHE A 495 -11.49 28.57 5.37
N GLN A 496 -12.02 29.46 4.53
CA GLN A 496 -13.12 30.35 4.87
C GLN A 496 -14.38 29.91 4.15
N THR A 497 -15.19 29.10 4.83
CA THR A 497 -16.37 28.44 4.26
C THR A 497 -17.63 29.24 4.53
N GLN A 498 -18.49 29.35 3.52
CA GLN A 498 -19.88 29.76 3.71
C GLN A 498 -20.78 28.53 3.62
N THR A 499 -21.16 28.16 2.40
CA THR A 499 -21.97 26.96 2.06
C THR A 499 -21.21 25.97 1.17
N ASN A 500 -19.95 26.25 0.83
CA ASN A 500 -19.13 25.43 -0.08
C ASN A 500 -18.73 24.09 0.58
N VAL A 501 -18.65 23.04 -0.23
CA VAL A 501 -18.15 21.71 0.14
C VAL A 501 -16.65 21.66 -0.10
N ILE A 502 -15.88 21.23 0.91
CA ILE A 502 -14.44 21.01 0.81
C ILE A 502 -14.15 19.54 1.09
N ARG A 503 -13.42 18.90 0.17
CA ARG A 503 -12.85 17.57 0.36
C ARG A 503 -11.32 17.70 0.50
N PHE A 504 -10.79 17.23 1.62
CA PHE A 504 -9.40 17.41 2.03
C PHE A 504 -8.77 16.07 2.45
N TRP A 505 -7.88 15.49 1.65
CA TRP A 505 -7.33 14.16 1.99
C TRP A 505 -5.86 13.92 1.62
N ASN A 506 -5.23 12.95 2.29
CA ASN A 506 -3.83 12.57 2.06
C ASN A 506 -2.85 13.75 2.12
N ASN A 507 -3.15 14.80 2.90
CA ASN A 507 -2.27 15.94 3.03
C ASN A 507 -1.36 15.80 4.26
N LEU A 508 -0.11 16.22 4.11
CA LEU A 508 0.88 16.31 5.17
C LEU A 508 1.11 17.78 5.54
N VAL A 509 0.88 18.16 6.80
CA VAL A 509 0.97 19.56 7.25
C VAL A 509 1.82 19.68 8.52
N TYR A 510 2.93 20.42 8.44
CA TYR A 510 3.84 20.57 9.57
C TYR A 510 4.55 21.93 9.65
N GLY A 511 5.10 22.25 10.83
CA GLY A 511 5.96 23.41 11.05
C GLY A 511 5.23 24.73 11.37
N PHE A 512 3.93 24.70 11.67
CA PHE A 512 3.15 25.89 12.03
C PHE A 512 3.10 26.10 13.55
N LYS A 513 4.19 26.64 14.10
CA LYS A 513 4.29 27.07 15.50
C LYS A 513 5.24 28.25 15.64
N ASP A 514 4.94 29.19 16.55
CA ASP A 514 5.93 30.21 16.94
C ASP A 514 7.07 29.59 17.79
N ALA A 515 8.15 30.35 18.00
CA ALA A 515 9.31 29.86 18.78
C ALA A 515 8.99 29.59 20.26
N ASN A 516 7.87 30.13 20.78
CA ASN A 516 7.40 29.88 22.14
C ASN A 516 6.38 28.73 22.22
N ASN A 517 6.12 28.06 21.09
CA ASN A 517 5.11 27.01 20.95
C ASN A 517 3.75 27.41 21.58
N SER A 518 3.30 28.63 21.29
CA SER A 518 2.14 29.30 21.89
C SER A 518 1.06 29.68 20.87
N SER A 519 1.40 29.66 19.58
CA SER A 519 0.48 29.98 18.48
C SER A 519 0.89 29.28 17.19
N GLY A 520 -0.04 29.13 16.25
CA GLY A 520 0.16 28.47 14.95
C GLY A 520 -0.87 27.38 14.68
N ILE A 521 -1.21 27.16 13.42
CA ILE A 521 -2.28 26.22 13.04
C ILE A 521 -1.86 25.47 11.77
N GLY A 522 -1.93 24.14 11.80
CA GLY A 522 -1.76 23.33 10.60
C GLY A 522 -2.94 23.54 9.65
N VAL A 523 -4.13 23.13 10.08
CA VAL A 523 -5.36 23.21 9.30
C VAL A 523 -6.43 23.99 10.07
N SER A 524 -6.94 25.07 9.49
CA SER A 524 -7.98 25.91 10.09
C SER A 524 -9.20 26.01 9.21
N VAL A 525 -10.37 25.75 9.79
CA VAL A 525 -11.68 25.99 9.16
C VAL A 525 -12.39 27.11 9.92
N ASN A 526 -12.80 28.14 9.18
CA ASN A 526 -13.53 29.30 9.69
C ASN A 526 -14.68 29.64 8.74
N GLY A 527 -15.73 30.28 9.23
CA GLY A 527 -16.92 30.56 8.45
C GLY A 527 -17.97 31.33 9.24
N THR A 528 -19.10 31.61 8.61
CA THR A 528 -20.19 32.46 9.14
C THR A 528 -21.48 31.68 9.45
N SER A 529 -21.55 30.39 9.11
CA SER A 529 -22.73 29.52 9.30
C SER A 529 -22.34 28.06 9.58
N HIS A 530 -23.12 27.36 10.43
CA HIS A 530 -22.94 25.93 10.72
C HIS A 530 -23.21 25.10 9.47
N SER A 531 -22.21 24.43 8.90
CA SER A 531 -22.44 23.43 7.86
C SER A 531 -21.35 22.36 7.87
N THR A 532 -21.76 21.09 7.82
CA THR A 532 -20.91 19.89 7.82
C THR A 532 -20.17 19.67 6.49
N ASN A 533 -19.80 20.77 5.83
CA ASN A 533 -19.37 20.76 4.44
C ASN A 533 -17.84 20.60 4.29
N PHE A 534 -17.10 20.54 5.41
CA PHE A 534 -15.68 20.22 5.44
C PHE A 534 -15.47 18.73 5.74
N ILE A 535 -14.97 17.99 4.76
CA ILE A 535 -14.66 16.56 4.83
C ILE A 535 -13.15 16.40 4.78
N ALA A 536 -12.55 15.87 5.84
CA ALA A 536 -11.10 15.72 5.95
C ALA A 536 -10.69 14.29 6.33
N TYR A 537 -10.16 13.53 5.37
CA TYR A 537 -9.83 12.10 5.54
C TYR A 537 -8.34 11.82 5.36
N ASN A 538 -7.78 10.90 6.15
CA ASN A 538 -6.40 10.41 5.93
C ASN A 538 -5.36 11.53 5.81
N ASN A 539 -5.42 12.56 6.66
CA ASN A 539 -4.40 13.62 6.68
C ASN A 539 -3.47 13.45 7.88
N THR A 540 -2.21 13.85 7.73
CA THR A 540 -1.21 13.84 8.79
C THR A 540 -0.81 15.27 9.15
N SER A 541 -1.13 15.71 10.37
CA SER A 541 -0.80 17.04 10.89
C SER A 541 0.16 16.95 12.08
N VAL A 542 1.41 17.37 11.88
CA VAL A 542 2.50 17.09 12.84
C VAL A 542 3.26 18.35 13.26
N GLY A 543 3.56 18.45 14.56
CA GLY A 543 4.53 19.42 15.07
C GLY A 543 4.12 20.89 14.99
N ASN A 544 2.81 21.17 14.89
CA ASN A 544 2.20 22.50 14.89
C ASN A 544 1.79 22.91 16.32
N TYR A 545 1.37 24.17 16.53
CA TYR A 545 0.75 24.51 17.81
C TYR A 545 -0.66 23.90 17.91
N ARG A 546 -1.53 24.15 16.92
CA ARG A 546 -2.78 23.40 16.70
C ARG A 546 -2.67 22.55 15.44
N GLY A 547 -3.05 21.28 15.51
CA GLY A 547 -3.14 20.40 14.34
C GLY A 547 -4.34 20.78 13.46
N PHE A 548 -5.52 20.32 13.86
CA PHE A 548 -6.81 20.69 13.26
C PHE A 548 -7.56 21.68 14.15
N HIS A 549 -7.97 22.81 13.58
CA HIS A 549 -8.71 23.83 14.29
C HIS A 549 -10.03 24.18 13.59
N ASP A 550 -11.15 24.01 14.29
CA ASP A 550 -12.43 24.62 13.95
C ASP A 550 -12.64 25.89 14.79
N GLY A 551 -12.62 27.05 14.12
CA GLY A 551 -12.65 28.37 14.76
C GLY A 551 -14.01 28.85 15.24
N VAL A 552 -15.11 28.47 14.56
CA VAL A 552 -16.48 28.92 14.89
C VAL A 552 -17.53 27.85 14.58
N TYR A 553 -17.53 26.73 15.32
CA TYR A 553 -18.61 25.72 15.36
C TYR A 553 -19.13 25.24 13.99
N HIS A 554 -18.26 24.79 13.09
CA HIS A 554 -18.67 24.35 11.74
C HIS A 554 -19.00 22.86 11.67
N GLY A 555 -18.48 22.03 12.58
CA GLY A 555 -18.79 20.59 12.58
C GLY A 555 -18.26 19.89 11.32
N GLY A 556 -16.97 19.99 11.03
CA GLY A 556 -16.34 19.20 9.96
C GLY A 556 -16.34 17.71 10.28
N VAL A 557 -16.41 16.85 9.25
CA VAL A 557 -16.34 15.39 9.37
C VAL A 557 -14.91 14.94 9.09
N LEU A 558 -14.24 14.46 10.15
CA LEU A 558 -12.86 14.02 10.10
C LEU A 558 -12.79 12.50 10.30
N LYS A 559 -12.10 11.79 9.40
CA LYS A 559 -11.87 10.34 9.54
C LYS A 559 -10.43 9.96 9.23
N ASN A 560 -9.92 8.94 9.90
CA ASN A 560 -8.58 8.40 9.66
C ASN A 560 -7.43 9.41 9.73
N ASN A 561 -7.59 10.57 10.38
CA ASN A 561 -6.51 11.56 10.43
C ASN A 561 -5.53 11.25 11.55
N ILE A 562 -4.25 11.55 11.34
CA ILE A 562 -3.24 11.64 12.39
C ILE A 562 -3.03 13.10 12.75
N SER A 563 -3.19 13.42 14.02
CA SER A 563 -2.68 14.67 14.59
C SER A 563 -1.70 14.34 15.72
N TYR A 564 -0.42 14.62 15.49
CA TYR A 564 0.66 14.12 16.34
C TYR A 564 1.69 15.20 16.70
N GLY A 565 2.14 15.22 17.96
CA GLY A 565 3.20 16.12 18.40
C GLY A 565 2.83 17.61 18.31
N ASN A 566 1.54 17.94 18.17
CA ASN A 566 1.05 19.31 18.28
C ASN A 566 0.85 19.67 19.75
N THR A 567 0.74 20.97 20.08
CA THR A 567 0.37 21.36 21.46
C THR A 567 -1.08 20.98 21.76
N VAL A 568 -1.96 21.24 20.79
CA VAL A 568 -3.35 20.77 20.75
C VAL A 568 -3.55 20.08 19.41
N ASN A 569 -3.99 18.83 19.41
CA ASN A 569 -4.13 18.08 18.16
C ASN A 569 -5.44 18.45 17.46
N TYR A 570 -6.53 18.51 18.21
CA TYR A 570 -7.84 18.89 17.71
C TYR A 570 -8.44 19.98 18.59
N ASN A 571 -8.71 21.15 18.00
CA ASN A 571 -9.23 22.31 18.72
C ASN A 571 -10.51 22.85 18.09
N GLY A 572 -11.64 22.72 18.77
CA GLY A 572 -12.94 23.21 18.28
C GLY A 572 -14.04 22.19 18.53
N THR A 573 -15.14 22.30 17.77
CA THR A 573 -16.26 21.34 17.83
C THR A 573 -16.44 20.71 16.46
N PHE A 574 -16.12 19.42 16.35
CA PHE A 574 -16.27 18.66 15.11
C PHE A 574 -17.58 17.89 15.08
N ASP A 575 -17.97 17.40 13.90
CA ASP A 575 -19.21 16.65 13.73
C ASP A 575 -19.17 15.31 14.51
N GLU A 576 -20.33 14.83 14.93
CA GLU A 576 -20.43 13.52 15.59
C GLU A 576 -20.08 12.34 14.67
N LYS A 577 -20.15 12.53 13.34
CA LYS A 577 -19.76 11.55 12.32
C LYS A 577 -18.25 11.39 12.16
N CYS A 578 -17.44 12.16 12.89
CA CYS A 578 -16.00 11.90 12.94
C CYS A 578 -15.73 10.47 13.45
N SER A 579 -14.68 9.83 12.95
CA SER A 579 -14.34 8.48 13.40
C SER A 579 -12.89 8.10 13.15
N TYR A 580 -12.30 7.24 13.97
CA TYR A 580 -10.95 6.67 13.74
C TYR A 580 -9.87 7.74 13.56
N ASN A 581 -9.94 8.85 14.32
CA ASN A 581 -8.87 9.85 14.32
C ASN A 581 -7.88 9.59 15.45
N LEU A 582 -6.59 9.85 15.21
CA LEU A 582 -5.52 9.69 16.17
C LEU A 582 -5.07 11.03 16.75
N SER A 583 -4.99 11.09 18.08
CA SER A 583 -4.39 12.18 18.82
C SER A 583 -3.23 11.67 19.68
N GLY A 584 -2.03 12.18 19.41
CA GLY A 584 -0.81 11.77 20.11
C GLY A 584 0.26 12.86 20.24
N PRO A 585 1.31 12.62 21.04
CA PRO A 585 1.54 11.41 21.82
C PRO A 585 0.76 11.35 23.14
N SER A 586 0.32 12.49 23.69
CA SER A 586 -0.24 12.55 25.06
C SER A 586 -1.67 13.06 25.14
N GLN A 587 -2.11 13.78 24.10
CA GLN A 587 -3.40 14.42 24.01
C GLN A 587 -4.53 13.40 23.88
N ILE A 588 -5.75 13.81 24.27
CA ILE A 588 -6.95 12.97 24.29
C ILE A 588 -8.14 13.61 23.57
N ASP A 589 -7.85 14.47 22.60
CA ASP A 589 -8.80 15.37 21.94
C ASP A 589 -9.25 14.87 20.56
N ALA A 590 -8.92 13.63 20.14
CA ALA A 590 -9.41 13.08 18.87
C ALA A 590 -10.95 13.06 18.82
N PRO A 591 -11.59 13.60 17.76
CA PRO A 591 -13.04 13.74 17.69
C PRO A 591 -13.74 12.46 17.23
N GLY A 592 -15.01 12.33 17.64
CA GLY A 592 -15.95 11.35 17.11
C GLY A 592 -15.89 9.97 17.75
N SER A 593 -16.27 8.95 16.98
CA SER A 593 -16.30 7.54 17.40
C SER A 593 -14.95 6.84 17.18
N ASN A 594 -14.63 5.85 18.01
CA ASN A 594 -13.33 5.15 17.99
C ASN A 594 -12.09 6.08 17.97
N PRO A 595 -12.00 7.09 18.85
CA PRO A 595 -10.83 7.96 18.92
C PRO A 595 -9.61 7.20 19.45
N ILE A 596 -8.46 7.41 18.82
CA ILE A 596 -7.19 6.80 19.20
C ILE A 596 -6.35 7.85 19.91
N ASN A 597 -6.59 7.97 21.21
CA ASN A 597 -6.01 9.02 22.07
C ASN A 597 -4.74 8.54 22.79
N SER A 598 -3.90 9.50 23.22
CA SER A 598 -2.62 9.27 23.88
C SER A 598 -1.77 8.22 23.18
N ALA A 599 -1.77 8.24 21.85
CA ALA A 599 -1.13 7.24 21.02
C ALA A 599 0.25 7.71 20.56
N VAL A 600 1.27 6.89 20.81
CA VAL A 600 2.63 7.13 20.28
C VAL A 600 2.70 6.55 18.87
N VAL A 601 3.00 7.39 17.89
CA VAL A 601 3.17 6.99 16.49
C VAL A 601 4.67 6.87 16.22
N ALA A 602 5.07 5.76 15.60
CA ALA A 602 6.41 5.56 15.08
C ALA A 602 6.44 5.95 13.59
N PHE A 603 7.15 7.03 13.28
CA PHE A 603 7.45 7.42 11.90
C PHE A 603 8.85 6.93 11.50
N VAL A 604 9.10 6.78 10.19
CA VAL A 604 10.40 6.38 9.63
C VAL A 604 11.53 7.28 10.15
N ASP A 605 11.41 8.60 9.98
CA ASP A 605 12.37 9.57 10.54
C ASP A 605 11.76 10.98 10.70
N SER A 606 11.02 11.16 11.80
CA SER A 606 10.44 12.46 12.14
C SER A 606 11.46 13.60 12.31
N SER A 607 12.76 13.30 12.51
CA SER A 607 13.79 14.32 12.69
C SER A 607 14.21 14.98 11.37
N SER A 608 14.11 14.23 10.26
CA SER A 608 14.28 14.74 8.90
C SER A 608 12.96 15.10 8.21
N TYR A 609 11.86 15.18 8.96
CA TYR A 609 10.49 15.41 8.47
C TYR A 609 9.95 14.30 7.57
N ASP A 610 10.46 13.08 7.75
CA ASP A 610 9.93 11.87 7.14
C ASP A 610 8.83 11.28 8.03
N TYR A 611 7.59 11.53 7.63
CA TYR A 611 6.41 11.15 8.39
C TYR A 611 5.64 9.97 7.78
N HIS A 612 6.30 9.18 6.93
CA HIS A 612 5.79 7.85 6.61
C HIS A 612 5.75 7.01 7.89
N LEU A 613 4.74 6.15 8.00
CA LEU A 613 4.58 5.23 9.10
C LEU A 613 5.71 4.21 9.09
N SER A 614 6.31 3.99 10.26
CA SER A 614 7.25 2.90 10.42
C SER A 614 6.50 1.58 10.40
N SER A 615 7.10 0.56 9.78
CA SER A 615 6.65 -0.83 9.89
C SER A 615 6.58 -1.34 11.34
N SER A 616 7.29 -0.72 12.27
CA SER A 616 7.23 -0.99 13.71
C SER A 616 6.05 -0.32 14.43
N ASP A 617 5.31 0.58 13.77
CA ASP A 617 4.16 1.24 14.34
C ASP A 617 3.02 0.23 14.63
N THR A 618 2.33 0.44 15.75
CA THR A 618 1.24 -0.42 16.22
C THR A 618 -0.02 0.38 16.57
N ARG A 619 -0.03 1.67 16.30
CA ARG A 619 -1.05 2.62 16.79
C ARG A 619 -1.78 3.35 15.67
N ALA A 620 -1.14 3.51 14.53
CA ALA A 620 -1.62 4.11 13.30
C ALA A 620 -1.65 3.12 12.14
N LYS A 621 -0.75 2.14 12.13
CA LYS A 621 -0.76 1.04 11.16
C LYS A 621 -1.90 0.05 11.40
N ASP A 622 -2.57 -0.38 10.34
CA ASP A 622 -3.63 -1.40 10.27
C ASP A 622 -4.81 -1.14 11.22
N VAL A 623 -5.17 0.14 11.44
CA VAL A 623 -6.24 0.54 12.38
C VAL A 623 -7.24 1.54 11.80
N GLY A 624 -7.08 1.93 10.55
CA GLY A 624 -7.94 2.85 9.82
C GLY A 624 -9.29 2.23 9.42
N LEU A 625 -10.26 3.10 9.23
CA LEU A 625 -11.56 2.76 8.64
C LEU A 625 -11.41 2.60 7.12
N ASP A 626 -12.05 1.58 6.55
CA ASP A 626 -12.16 1.46 5.10
C ASP A 626 -13.08 2.57 4.52
N LEU A 627 -12.53 3.36 3.60
CA LEU A 627 -13.21 4.51 2.97
C LEU A 627 -13.44 4.32 1.47
N VAL A 628 -13.26 3.10 0.91
CA VAL A 628 -13.50 2.82 -0.52
C VAL A 628 -14.96 3.02 -0.95
N SER A 629 -15.87 3.16 0.00
CA SER A 629 -17.28 3.44 -0.29
C SER A 629 -17.94 4.44 0.66
N ASP A 630 -17.13 5.35 1.21
CA ASP A 630 -17.65 6.41 2.07
C ASP A 630 -18.48 7.42 1.26
N SER A 631 -19.67 7.76 1.78
CA SER A 631 -20.65 8.62 1.11
C SER A 631 -20.21 10.08 0.94
N TYR A 632 -19.17 10.54 1.65
CA TYR A 632 -18.68 11.92 1.55
C TYR A 632 -17.50 12.06 0.59
N LEU A 633 -16.56 11.11 0.67
CA LEU A 633 -15.32 11.09 -0.09
C LEU A 633 -14.79 9.65 -0.16
N ILE A 634 -14.78 9.11 -1.37
CA ILE A 634 -14.21 7.79 -1.67
C ILE A 634 -12.71 7.93 -1.88
N LEU A 635 -11.94 7.01 -1.28
CA LEU A 635 -10.48 6.96 -1.38
C LEU A 635 -10.03 5.54 -1.71
N SER A 636 -8.94 5.42 -2.48
CA SER A 636 -8.33 4.12 -2.85
C SER A 636 -6.80 4.12 -2.79
N SER A 637 -6.16 5.27 -2.60
CA SER A 637 -4.71 5.39 -2.51
C SER A 637 -4.28 6.38 -1.43
N ASP A 638 -3.01 6.37 -1.10
CA ASP A 638 -2.38 7.27 -0.15
C ASP A 638 -1.68 8.48 -0.83
N ILE A 639 -0.83 9.19 -0.07
CA ILE A 639 -0.08 10.38 -0.53
C ILE A 639 0.99 10.05 -1.57
N ASP A 640 1.51 8.83 -1.57
CA ASP A 640 2.51 8.31 -2.50
C ASP A 640 1.87 7.77 -3.78
N GLY A 641 0.60 7.37 -3.68
CA GLY A 641 -0.16 6.71 -4.73
C GLY A 641 -0.20 5.19 -4.54
N GLU A 642 0.19 4.70 -3.37
CA GLU A 642 0.11 3.31 -2.97
C GLU A 642 -1.35 2.95 -2.66
N THR A 643 -1.76 1.74 -3.03
CA THR A 643 -3.15 1.28 -2.89
C THR A 643 -3.53 1.07 -1.43
N ARG A 644 -4.76 1.43 -1.07
CA ARG A 644 -5.31 1.20 0.28
C ARG A 644 -6.44 0.16 0.27
N PRO A 645 -6.42 -0.83 1.18
CA PRO A 645 -5.30 -1.16 2.06
C PRO A 645 -4.18 -1.88 1.29
N TYR A 646 -2.92 -1.76 1.72
CA TYR A 646 -1.84 -2.54 1.11
C TYR A 646 -1.97 -4.04 1.44
N ASN A 647 -2.49 -4.38 2.63
CA ASN A 647 -2.71 -5.77 3.03
C ASN A 647 -4.20 -6.13 3.22
N SER A 648 -4.88 -5.52 4.19
CA SER A 648 -6.16 -5.98 4.70
C SER A 648 -6.90 -4.93 5.53
N ILE A 649 -6.18 -4.01 6.18
CA ILE A 649 -6.76 -2.90 6.92
C ILE A 649 -6.00 -1.63 6.53
N TRP A 650 -6.72 -0.51 6.46
CA TRP A 650 -6.15 0.79 6.14
C TRP A 650 -5.26 1.29 7.27
N ASP A 651 -4.27 2.09 6.93
CA ASP A 651 -3.54 2.90 7.89
C ASP A 651 -4.24 4.23 8.18
N LEU A 652 -3.92 4.82 9.34
CA LEU A 652 -4.28 6.20 9.65
C LEU A 652 -3.29 7.18 9.03
N GLY A 653 -3.76 8.39 8.75
CA GLY A 653 -2.93 9.47 8.22
C GLY A 653 -2.79 9.37 6.71
N ALA A 654 -1.85 10.16 6.19
CA ALA A 654 -1.63 10.36 4.77
C ALA A 654 -0.94 9.20 4.05
N ASP A 655 -0.20 8.38 4.79
CA ASP A 655 0.66 7.30 4.29
C ASP A 655 0.02 5.92 4.56
N GLU A 656 0.24 4.96 3.66
CA GLU A 656 -0.07 3.54 3.84
C GLU A 656 1.25 2.76 3.87
N MET A 657 1.62 2.21 5.02
CA MET A 657 2.92 1.59 5.22
C MET A 657 3.11 0.38 4.29
N THR A 658 4.05 0.49 3.37
CA THR A 658 4.52 -0.60 2.52
C THR A 658 5.81 -1.23 3.05
N ILE A 659 5.94 -2.55 2.88
CA ILE A 659 7.18 -3.28 3.19
C ILE A 659 8.02 -3.36 1.91
N ASN A 660 9.24 -2.82 1.95
CA ASN A 660 10.12 -2.85 0.80
C ASN A 660 10.72 -4.25 0.58
N VAL A 661 10.77 -4.65 -0.69
CA VAL A 661 11.38 -5.90 -1.15
C VAL A 661 12.65 -5.58 -1.92
N PHE A 662 13.80 -6.02 -1.41
CA PHE A 662 15.11 -5.84 -2.03
C PHE A 662 15.57 -7.12 -2.69
N GLN A 663 15.94 -7.04 -3.95
CA GLN A 663 16.41 -8.17 -4.76
C GLN A 663 17.77 -7.81 -5.37
N ASP A 664 18.79 -8.60 -5.10
CA ASP A 664 20.12 -8.38 -5.66
C ASP A 664 20.60 -9.59 -6.47
N SER A 665 21.05 -9.33 -7.70
CA SER A 665 21.66 -10.34 -8.59
C SER A 665 23.11 -10.01 -8.96
N ALA A 666 23.68 -8.96 -8.38
CA ALA A 666 25.00 -8.42 -8.63
C ALA A 666 25.94 -8.64 -7.43
N SER A 667 27.21 -8.25 -7.57
CA SER A 667 28.15 -8.28 -6.44
C SER A 667 28.39 -6.87 -5.93
N GLY A 668 28.54 -6.71 -4.61
CA GLY A 668 28.67 -5.38 -4.04
C GLY A 668 28.76 -5.33 -2.52
N ASN A 669 28.46 -4.14 -2.01
CA ASN A 669 28.40 -3.84 -0.59
C ASN A 669 26.94 -3.66 -0.20
N TRP A 670 26.55 -4.21 0.95
CA TRP A 670 25.24 -4.04 1.57
C TRP A 670 24.71 -2.60 1.50
N ASN A 671 25.58 -1.61 1.73
CA ASN A 671 25.23 -0.18 1.79
C ASN A 671 25.20 0.56 0.44
N SER A 672 25.19 -0.16 -0.68
CA SER A 672 25.24 0.46 -2.00
C SER A 672 24.00 0.13 -2.80
N GLY A 673 23.21 1.14 -3.17
CA GLY A 673 21.94 0.91 -3.89
C GLY A 673 22.08 0.25 -5.25
N ALA A 674 23.20 0.50 -5.94
CA ALA A 674 23.55 -0.20 -7.19
C ALA A 674 23.66 -1.73 -7.03
N THR A 675 23.87 -2.21 -5.81
CA THR A 675 23.86 -3.64 -5.47
C THR A 675 22.42 -4.15 -5.54
N TRP A 676 21.46 -3.45 -4.95
CA TRP A 676 20.08 -3.93 -4.78
C TRP A 676 19.13 -3.58 -5.93
N GLY A 677 19.66 -3.36 -7.14
CA GLY A 677 18.85 -3.10 -8.34
C GLY A 677 18.22 -1.69 -8.42
N ASN A 678 18.27 -0.89 -7.35
CA ASN A 678 17.76 0.47 -7.32
C ASN A 678 18.82 1.50 -7.75
N THR A 679 18.49 2.31 -8.76
CA THR A 679 19.36 3.39 -9.23
C THR A 679 19.20 4.63 -8.36
N GLY A 680 19.83 4.64 -7.18
CA GLY A 680 19.87 5.77 -6.26
C GLY A 680 20.98 5.66 -5.21
N ASN A 681 21.35 6.79 -4.59
CA ASN A 681 22.40 6.89 -3.55
C ASN A 681 21.89 7.49 -2.23
N SER A 682 20.57 7.47 -1.99
CA SER A 682 19.93 8.01 -0.79
C SER A 682 19.86 6.94 0.31
N GLU A 683 20.48 7.25 1.45
CA GLU A 683 20.43 6.45 2.67
C GLU A 683 18.98 6.21 3.13
N GLY A 684 18.63 4.95 3.37
CA GLY A 684 17.28 4.54 3.81
C GLY A 684 16.21 4.44 2.72
N VAL A 685 16.54 4.72 1.45
CA VAL A 685 15.64 4.52 0.30
C VAL A 685 16.20 3.50 -0.68
N ASP A 686 17.53 3.42 -0.82
CA ASP A 686 18.15 2.64 -1.89
C ASP A 686 18.82 1.32 -1.44
N TYR A 687 18.84 0.98 -0.14
CA TYR A 687 19.40 -0.28 0.36
C TYR A 687 18.69 -0.76 1.64
N PRO A 688 18.78 -2.06 1.99
CA PRO A 688 17.96 -2.65 3.06
C PRO A 688 18.26 -2.09 4.46
N VAL A 689 17.20 -1.93 5.23
CA VAL A 689 17.17 -1.55 6.65
C VAL A 689 16.34 -2.54 7.48
N ALA A 690 16.20 -2.25 8.77
CA ALA A 690 15.33 -3.04 9.65
C ALA A 690 13.89 -3.06 9.12
N ASN A 691 13.28 -4.25 9.11
CA ASN A 691 11.93 -4.57 8.61
C ASN A 691 11.77 -4.80 7.09
N ASP A 692 12.83 -4.65 6.30
CA ASP A 692 12.76 -4.96 4.87
C ASP A 692 12.84 -6.46 4.59
N ILE A 693 12.28 -6.88 3.45
CA ILE A 693 12.40 -8.24 2.93
C ILE A 693 13.54 -8.26 1.91
N VAL A 694 14.59 -9.01 2.21
CA VAL A 694 15.80 -9.06 1.39
C VAL A 694 15.95 -10.42 0.73
N THR A 695 16.30 -10.40 -0.55
CA THR A 695 16.71 -11.58 -1.31
C THR A 695 18.01 -11.30 -2.04
N ILE A 696 19.00 -12.18 -1.84
CA ILE A 696 20.26 -12.20 -2.58
C ILE A 696 20.15 -13.34 -3.59
N ASP A 697 19.78 -13.01 -4.82
CA ASP A 697 19.56 -13.94 -5.93
C ASP A 697 20.86 -14.48 -6.52
N ALA A 698 21.85 -13.60 -6.70
CA ALA A 698 23.14 -13.95 -7.28
C ALA A 698 24.24 -12.99 -6.82
N GLY A 699 25.51 -13.35 -7.07
CA GLY A 699 26.65 -12.50 -6.75
C GLY A 699 27.09 -12.56 -5.28
N VAL A 700 27.99 -11.67 -4.89
CA VAL A 700 28.56 -11.62 -3.53
C VAL A 700 28.27 -10.29 -2.87
N ILE A 701 27.46 -10.32 -1.81
CA ILE A 701 27.18 -9.16 -0.97
C ILE A 701 28.01 -9.22 0.28
N THR A 702 28.74 -8.13 0.52
CA THR A 702 29.66 -8.03 1.65
C THR A 702 29.18 -6.96 2.62
N LEU A 703 29.13 -7.28 3.91
CA LEU A 703 28.96 -6.28 4.96
C LEU A 703 30.23 -5.45 5.09
N SER A 704 30.07 -4.12 5.14
CA SER A 704 31.16 -3.19 5.44
C SER A 704 31.12 -2.62 6.86
N GLN A 705 30.04 -2.90 7.60
CA GLN A 705 29.78 -2.49 8.98
C GLN A 705 28.64 -3.36 9.55
N ASN A 706 28.20 -3.10 10.78
CA ASN A 706 27.03 -3.79 11.35
C ASN A 706 25.74 -3.33 10.67
N GLU A 707 24.85 -4.26 10.34
CA GLU A 707 23.64 -3.99 9.56
C GLU A 707 22.37 -4.60 10.18
N SER A 708 21.19 -4.24 9.65
CA SER A 708 19.90 -4.81 10.06
C SER A 708 19.03 -5.15 8.84
N VAL A 709 18.19 -6.16 9.00
CA VAL A 709 17.21 -6.62 8.01
C VAL A 709 15.96 -7.16 8.71
N GLY A 710 14.80 -7.11 8.05
CA GLY A 710 13.63 -7.91 8.43
C GLY A 710 13.84 -9.37 8.07
N ASP A 711 13.29 -9.80 6.93
CA ASP A 711 13.46 -11.15 6.39
C ASP A 711 14.67 -11.20 5.46
N ILE A 712 15.43 -12.31 5.48
CA ILE A 712 16.53 -12.51 4.53
C ILE A 712 16.47 -13.89 3.87
N THR A 713 16.59 -13.89 2.55
CA THR A 713 16.72 -15.09 1.71
C THR A 713 18.02 -15.03 0.91
N ILE A 714 18.89 -16.02 1.06
CA ILE A 714 20.07 -16.21 0.23
C ILE A 714 19.75 -17.31 -0.78
N ASN A 715 19.47 -16.93 -2.02
CA ASN A 715 19.03 -17.85 -3.06
C ASN A 715 20.19 -18.67 -3.64
N GLY A 716 19.87 -19.66 -4.48
CA GLY A 716 20.81 -20.70 -4.92
C GLY A 716 22.09 -20.24 -5.63
N ALA A 717 22.14 -19.00 -6.12
CA ALA A 717 23.35 -18.40 -6.68
C ALA A 717 23.88 -17.21 -5.85
N GLY A 718 23.17 -16.82 -4.81
CA GLY A 718 23.47 -15.71 -3.92
C GLY A 718 24.52 -16.06 -2.87
N ARG A 719 25.30 -15.05 -2.48
CA ARG A 719 26.39 -15.22 -1.50
C ARG A 719 26.42 -14.02 -0.57
N LEU A 720 26.32 -14.26 0.73
CA LEU A 720 26.44 -13.23 1.77
C LEU A 720 27.76 -13.40 2.54
N ALA A 721 28.57 -12.36 2.64
CA ALA A 721 29.81 -12.34 3.39
C ALA A 721 29.73 -11.33 4.54
N LEU A 722 29.76 -11.82 5.78
CA LEU A 722 29.66 -10.98 6.98
C LEU A 722 30.98 -10.31 7.37
N GLY A 723 32.12 -10.90 6.98
CA GLY A 723 33.44 -10.41 7.37
C GLY A 723 33.65 -10.50 8.88
N ALA A 724 33.77 -9.34 9.55
CA ALA A 724 33.90 -9.24 11.01
C ALA A 724 32.69 -8.55 11.67
N TYR A 725 31.61 -8.35 10.91
CA TYR A 725 30.48 -7.52 11.32
C TYR A 725 29.29 -8.34 11.80
N THR A 726 28.35 -7.65 12.46
CA THR A 726 27.10 -8.23 12.94
C THR A 726 25.96 -7.91 11.97
N LEU A 727 25.22 -8.94 11.53
CA LEU A 727 23.93 -8.77 10.88
C LEU A 727 22.82 -9.02 11.89
N ASN A 728 21.96 -8.02 12.09
CA ASN A 728 20.78 -8.17 12.92
C ASN A 728 19.58 -8.57 12.06
N ALA A 729 18.97 -9.71 12.34
CA ALA A 729 17.80 -10.21 11.62
C ALA A 729 16.56 -10.15 12.53
N ASP A 730 15.57 -9.36 12.13
CA ASP A 730 14.33 -9.15 12.89
C ASP A 730 13.17 -10.05 12.36
N GLY A 731 13.42 -10.77 11.26
CA GLY A 731 12.49 -11.64 10.55
C GLY A 731 13.00 -13.07 10.32
N ASN A 732 12.47 -13.74 9.30
CA ASN A 732 12.87 -15.11 8.92
C ASN A 732 14.26 -15.14 8.29
N TRP A 733 14.99 -16.24 8.49
CA TRP A 733 16.28 -16.49 7.88
C TRP A 733 16.22 -17.72 6.98
N THR A 734 16.50 -17.55 5.70
CA THR A 734 16.48 -18.64 4.73
C THR A 734 17.75 -18.66 3.88
N VAL A 735 18.46 -19.78 3.86
CA VAL A 735 19.40 -20.10 2.80
C VAL A 735 18.78 -21.18 1.93
N SER A 736 18.60 -20.88 0.65
CA SER A 736 18.09 -21.83 -0.34
C SER A 736 19.20 -22.78 -0.80
N ALA A 737 18.82 -23.92 -1.38
CA ALA A 737 19.77 -24.86 -1.96
C ALA A 737 20.74 -24.19 -2.95
N GLY A 738 22.05 -24.23 -2.63
CA GLY A 738 23.13 -23.62 -3.41
C GLY A 738 23.55 -22.22 -2.95
N GLY A 739 22.74 -21.55 -2.12
CA GLY A 739 23.08 -20.27 -1.52
C GLY A 739 24.22 -20.41 -0.52
N VAL A 740 25.02 -19.36 -0.36
CA VAL A 740 26.24 -19.42 0.46
C VAL A 740 26.29 -18.30 1.51
N LEU A 741 26.45 -18.68 2.77
CA LEU A 741 26.82 -17.77 3.85
C LEU A 741 28.32 -17.92 4.12
N THR A 742 29.06 -16.81 4.04
CA THR A 742 30.46 -16.71 4.44
C THR A 742 30.54 -15.91 5.73
N ALA A 743 30.41 -16.59 6.87
CA ALA A 743 30.31 -15.93 8.18
C ALA A 743 31.60 -15.21 8.61
N GLY A 744 32.78 -15.67 8.19
CA GLY A 744 34.05 -15.07 8.62
C GLY A 744 34.20 -15.12 10.15
N THR A 745 34.51 -13.99 10.77
CA THR A 745 34.45 -13.81 12.24
C THR A 745 33.20 -13.02 12.67
N GLY A 746 32.25 -12.84 11.75
CA GLY A 746 31.02 -12.08 11.95
C GLY A 746 30.03 -12.79 12.88
N SER A 747 28.93 -12.10 13.18
CA SER A 747 27.89 -12.60 14.07
C SER A 747 26.51 -12.39 13.44
N VAL A 748 25.58 -13.31 13.71
CA VAL A 748 24.16 -13.12 13.40
C VAL A 748 23.40 -12.97 14.72
N ASN A 749 22.61 -11.91 14.81
CA ASN A 749 21.83 -11.58 15.99
C ASN A 749 20.34 -11.51 15.64
N PHE A 750 19.55 -12.39 16.23
CA PHE A 750 18.11 -12.43 16.02
C PHE A 750 17.40 -11.60 17.09
N ARG A 751 16.63 -10.56 16.67
CA ARG A 751 16.08 -9.57 17.62
C ARG A 751 14.59 -9.22 17.48
N ALA A 752 13.85 -9.94 16.63
CA ALA A 752 12.41 -9.82 16.46
C ALA A 752 11.69 -9.57 17.80
N ALA A 753 10.76 -8.62 17.81
CA ALA A 753 10.01 -8.28 19.03
C ALA A 753 8.98 -9.35 19.41
N ALA A 754 8.36 -10.01 18.42
CA ALA A 754 7.31 -11.01 18.63
C ALA A 754 7.17 -11.98 17.45
N GLY A 755 6.38 -13.04 17.69
CA GLY A 755 5.97 -14.02 16.69
C GLY A 755 7.02 -15.09 16.40
N THR A 756 6.61 -16.14 15.70
CA THR A 756 7.48 -17.25 15.31
C THR A 756 8.34 -16.87 14.11
N LYS A 757 9.62 -17.24 14.15
CA LYS A 757 10.63 -17.01 13.11
C LYS A 757 11.31 -18.34 12.79
N ILE A 758 11.40 -18.63 11.50
CA ILE A 758 12.01 -19.86 11.01
C ILE A 758 13.46 -19.57 10.60
N ILE A 759 14.37 -20.46 11.00
CA ILE A 759 15.78 -20.41 10.61
C ILE A 759 16.06 -21.64 9.75
N THR A 760 16.33 -21.43 8.46
CA THR A 760 16.76 -22.48 7.52
C THR A 760 18.18 -22.17 7.08
N SER A 761 19.16 -22.96 7.53
CA SER A 761 20.58 -22.75 7.28
C SER A 761 21.07 -23.38 5.98
N ASN A 762 20.40 -24.44 5.52
CA ASN A 762 20.76 -25.32 4.41
C ASN A 762 22.25 -25.71 4.43
N SER A 763 22.68 -26.26 5.57
CA SER A 763 24.07 -26.70 5.83
C SER A 763 25.11 -25.58 5.74
N GLN A 764 24.70 -24.32 5.85
CA GLN A 764 25.63 -23.22 6.04
C GLN A 764 25.90 -23.00 7.52
N THR A 765 27.15 -22.71 7.84
CA THR A 765 27.60 -22.53 9.22
C THR A 765 27.53 -21.06 9.62
N PHE A 766 26.95 -20.79 10.79
CA PHE A 766 27.12 -19.51 11.48
C PHE A 766 28.47 -19.48 12.19
N ASN A 767 29.09 -18.30 12.30
CA ASN A 767 30.26 -18.15 13.17
C ASN A 767 29.78 -17.92 14.62
N ASN A 768 29.17 -16.79 14.92
CA ASN A 768 28.49 -16.60 16.21
C ASN A 768 26.99 -16.40 15.99
N LEU A 769 26.18 -16.95 16.89
CA LEU A 769 24.73 -16.82 16.88
C LEU A 769 24.23 -16.30 18.23
N THR A 770 23.45 -15.22 18.21
CA THR A 770 22.82 -14.66 19.41
C THR A 770 21.31 -14.54 19.20
N ILE A 771 20.54 -14.99 20.18
CA ILE A 771 19.10 -14.74 20.28
C ILE A 771 18.88 -13.68 21.37
N ASN A 772 18.51 -12.47 20.95
CA ASN A 772 18.32 -11.33 21.84
C ASN A 772 17.12 -10.50 21.39
N SER A 773 15.93 -11.10 21.51
CA SER A 773 14.67 -10.40 21.23
C SER A 773 14.53 -9.16 22.09
N SER A 774 14.18 -8.03 21.44
CA SER A 774 13.91 -6.75 22.12
C SER A 774 12.71 -6.83 23.10
N ALA A 775 11.86 -7.84 22.96
CA ALA A 775 10.83 -8.26 23.90
C ALA A 775 10.74 -9.81 23.97
N SER A 776 10.34 -10.39 25.10
CA SER A 776 10.35 -11.86 25.34
C SER A 776 9.36 -12.68 24.50
N GLY A 777 8.72 -12.11 23.48
CA GLY A 777 7.58 -12.71 22.77
C GLY A 777 7.90 -13.38 21.43
N ALA A 778 9.14 -13.33 20.94
CA ALA A 778 9.53 -14.02 19.70
C ALA A 778 9.99 -15.46 19.97
N ILE A 779 9.69 -16.35 19.02
CA ILE A 779 10.04 -17.77 19.05
C ILE A 779 10.90 -18.06 17.81
N TYR A 780 12.08 -18.63 17.98
CA TYR A 780 12.98 -19.00 16.89
C TYR A 780 13.06 -20.52 16.77
N GLN A 781 12.73 -21.02 15.58
CA GLN A 781 12.64 -22.43 15.26
C GLN A 781 13.61 -22.76 14.13
N PRO A 782 14.77 -23.38 14.42
CA PRO A 782 15.61 -23.95 13.38
C PRO A 782 14.83 -25.08 12.67
N ALA A 783 14.76 -25.02 11.35
CA ALA A 783 14.01 -25.96 10.51
C ALA A 783 14.88 -27.11 9.99
N ASP A 784 16.20 -26.95 10.06
CA ASP A 784 17.20 -27.90 9.63
C ASP A 784 18.38 -27.93 10.60
N GLU A 785 19.38 -28.75 10.28
CA GLU A 785 20.63 -28.85 11.04
C GLU A 785 21.27 -27.46 11.20
N LEU A 786 21.59 -27.11 12.44
CA LEU A 786 22.12 -25.80 12.80
C LEU A 786 23.57 -25.95 13.24
N ASP A 787 24.49 -25.40 12.44
CA ASP A 787 25.92 -25.43 12.71
C ASP A 787 26.46 -24.05 13.11
N ILE A 788 27.16 -23.99 14.24
CA ILE A 788 27.72 -22.78 14.85
C ILE A 788 29.17 -23.04 15.26
N ASN A 789 30.11 -22.63 14.41
CA ASN A 789 31.55 -22.81 14.68
C ASN A 789 32.06 -22.06 15.93
N GLY A 790 31.38 -20.96 16.29
CA GLY A 790 31.73 -20.08 17.40
C GLY A 790 30.75 -20.24 18.57
N GLY A 791 30.21 -19.12 19.06
CA GLY A 791 29.38 -19.11 20.27
C GLY A 791 27.88 -19.06 19.97
N PHE A 792 27.11 -19.86 20.71
CA PHE A 792 25.67 -19.72 20.85
C PHE A 792 25.32 -19.02 22.16
N ILE A 793 24.54 -17.94 22.07
CA ILE A 793 24.10 -17.15 23.22
C ILE A 793 22.58 -16.93 23.16
N LEU A 794 21.86 -17.37 24.18
CA LEU A 794 20.45 -17.03 24.40
C LEU A 794 20.33 -15.98 25.51
N VAL A 795 19.89 -14.77 25.16
CA VAL A 795 19.70 -13.66 26.12
C VAL A 795 18.23 -13.43 26.42
N ASN A 796 17.39 -13.33 25.38
CA ASN A 796 15.95 -13.04 25.48
C ASN A 796 15.20 -13.71 24.32
N GLY A 797 13.90 -13.97 24.52
CA GLY A 797 13.05 -14.68 23.55
C GLY A 797 13.00 -16.19 23.81
N THR A 798 12.38 -16.94 22.91
CA THR A 798 12.31 -18.41 22.97
C THR A 798 13.14 -19.02 21.85
N PHE A 799 14.06 -19.92 22.18
CA PHE A 799 14.74 -20.79 21.21
C PHE A 799 14.14 -22.19 21.30
N ASP A 800 13.51 -22.64 20.22
CA ASP A 800 12.67 -23.83 20.19
C ASP A 800 13.20 -24.88 19.22
N LEU A 801 13.86 -25.89 19.78
CA LEU A 801 14.31 -27.08 19.07
C LEU A 801 13.24 -28.17 19.02
N ALA A 802 12.20 -28.10 19.87
CA ALA A 802 11.18 -29.14 19.98
C ALA A 802 10.26 -29.23 18.76
N THR A 803 10.06 -28.12 18.06
CA THR A 803 9.14 -28.10 16.93
C THR A 803 9.64 -28.93 15.74
N ASN A 804 10.96 -28.92 15.47
CA ASN A 804 11.53 -29.58 14.28
C ASN A 804 12.58 -30.65 14.60
N ASP A 805 12.94 -30.82 15.88
CA ASP A 805 13.95 -31.76 16.36
C ASP A 805 15.29 -31.74 15.56
N PRO A 806 15.85 -30.55 15.24
CA PRO A 806 17.07 -30.49 14.43
C PRO A 806 18.28 -30.96 15.23
N VAL A 807 19.32 -31.40 14.51
CA VAL A 807 20.66 -31.56 15.06
C VAL A 807 21.31 -30.18 15.19
N MET A 808 21.99 -29.91 16.30
CA MET A 808 22.70 -28.65 16.54
C MET A 808 24.17 -28.92 16.86
N HIS A 809 25.06 -28.12 16.29
CA HIS A 809 26.52 -28.17 16.48
C HIS A 809 27.01 -26.83 17.04
N VAL A 810 27.86 -26.86 18.07
CA VAL A 810 28.39 -25.64 18.72
C VAL A 810 29.86 -25.83 19.10
N GLY A 811 30.71 -24.93 18.59
CA GLY A 811 32.15 -25.08 18.69
C GLY A 811 32.86 -24.44 19.89
N THR A 812 32.34 -23.35 20.49
CA THR A 812 33.14 -22.62 21.52
C THR A 812 32.41 -22.19 22.78
N THR A 813 31.14 -21.82 22.70
CA THR A 813 30.40 -21.35 23.88
C THR A 813 28.95 -21.73 23.72
N PHE A 814 28.39 -22.32 24.77
CA PHE A 814 26.95 -22.54 24.89
C PHE A 814 26.47 -21.80 26.15
N LEU A 815 25.90 -20.61 25.96
CA LEU A 815 25.47 -19.75 27.06
C LEU A 815 23.95 -19.51 27.03
N LEU A 816 23.27 -19.97 28.07
CA LEU A 816 21.89 -19.63 28.38
C LEU A 816 21.87 -18.49 29.42
N ALA A 817 21.93 -17.25 28.95
CA ALA A 817 21.95 -16.05 29.80
C ALA A 817 20.55 -15.60 30.27
N GLY A 818 19.49 -16.00 29.56
CA GLY A 818 18.10 -15.65 29.84
C GLY A 818 17.16 -16.27 28.80
N GLY A 819 15.92 -15.79 28.71
CA GLY A 819 14.94 -16.29 27.73
C GLY A 819 14.37 -17.67 28.09
N THR A 820 13.84 -18.37 27.08
CA THR A 820 13.27 -19.72 27.19
C THR A 820 13.97 -20.64 26.18
N PHE A 821 14.53 -21.75 26.65
CA PHE A 821 15.09 -22.79 25.79
C PHE A 821 14.17 -24.00 25.81
N THR A 822 13.73 -24.47 24.63
CA THR A 822 12.85 -25.63 24.50
C THR A 822 13.62 -26.73 23.78
N LYS A 823 14.00 -27.79 24.50
CA LYS A 823 14.74 -28.94 23.96
C LYS A 823 13.89 -29.75 22.97
N GLY A 824 14.52 -30.27 21.92
CA GLY A 824 13.92 -31.24 21.01
C GLY A 824 14.44 -32.66 21.21
N ALA A 825 13.99 -33.58 20.36
CA ALA A 825 14.48 -34.95 20.28
C ALA A 825 15.79 -35.09 19.47
N GLY A 826 16.15 -34.07 18.69
CA GLY A 826 17.44 -33.98 18.01
C GLY A 826 18.62 -33.92 18.99
N THR A 827 19.83 -34.15 18.48
CA THR A 827 21.06 -34.13 19.29
C THR A 827 21.72 -32.75 19.27
N ILE A 828 22.20 -32.31 20.43
CA ILE A 828 23.15 -31.20 20.54
C ILE A 828 24.55 -31.79 20.62
N ASN A 829 25.43 -31.35 19.73
CA ASN A 829 26.82 -31.77 19.65
C ASN A 829 27.70 -30.59 20.07
N PHE A 830 28.52 -30.79 21.09
CA PHE A 830 29.63 -29.89 21.40
C PHE A 830 30.86 -30.42 20.66
N ASP A 831 31.18 -29.77 19.54
CA ASP A 831 32.14 -30.24 18.54
C ASP A 831 33.35 -29.31 18.36
N GLY A 832 33.59 -28.46 19.35
CA GLY A 832 34.84 -27.73 19.55
C GLY A 832 35.19 -27.61 21.03
N ASP A 833 36.33 -26.98 21.33
CA ASP A 833 36.70 -26.65 22.71
C ASP A 833 35.70 -25.62 23.27
N LEU A 834 34.83 -26.08 24.18
CA LEU A 834 33.59 -25.39 24.52
C LEU A 834 33.46 -25.13 26.03
N THR A 835 32.91 -23.98 26.38
CA THR A 835 32.40 -23.70 27.73
C THR A 835 30.88 -23.75 27.75
N TYR A 836 30.30 -24.55 28.64
CA TYR A 836 28.86 -24.60 28.90
C TYR A 836 28.49 -23.74 30.10
N THR A 837 27.43 -22.93 29.98
CA THR A 837 26.91 -22.11 31.06
C THR A 837 25.40 -21.96 30.96
N ASP A 838 24.69 -22.40 32.01
CA ASP A 838 23.28 -22.15 32.23
C ASP A 838 23.07 -21.17 33.39
N SER A 839 22.70 -19.93 33.05
CA SER A 839 22.31 -18.90 34.02
C SER A 839 20.79 -18.80 34.22
N ILE A 840 19.99 -19.61 33.51
CA ILE A 840 18.53 -19.70 33.67
C ILE A 840 18.19 -20.64 34.84
N GLY A 841 18.94 -21.75 34.94
CA GLY A 841 18.93 -22.69 36.05
C GLY A 841 18.34 -24.05 35.69
N SER A 842 19.20 -25.08 35.72
CA SER A 842 18.87 -26.51 35.54
C SER A 842 18.03 -26.80 34.28
N ILE A 843 18.29 -26.08 33.19
CA ILE A 843 17.61 -26.31 31.91
C ILE A 843 18.11 -27.62 31.30
N ASN A 844 17.19 -28.56 31.10
CA ASN A 844 17.47 -29.77 30.34
C ASN A 844 17.64 -29.42 28.85
N ILE A 845 18.83 -29.69 28.30
CA ILE A 845 19.16 -29.35 26.91
C ILE A 845 18.86 -30.46 25.89
N GLY A 846 18.37 -31.63 26.32
CA GLY A 846 18.02 -32.75 25.43
C GLY A 846 19.11 -33.80 25.30
N ASN A 847 19.26 -34.41 24.13
CA ASN A 847 20.26 -35.44 23.88
C ASN A 847 21.62 -34.78 23.60
N LEU A 848 22.61 -35.03 24.45
CA LEU A 848 23.92 -34.38 24.38
C LEU A 848 25.01 -35.36 23.91
N VAL A 849 25.82 -34.89 22.97
CA VAL A 849 27.04 -35.54 22.52
C VAL A 849 28.22 -34.58 22.70
N ILE A 850 29.28 -35.06 23.34
CA ILE A 850 30.58 -34.38 23.37
C ILE A 850 31.43 -35.05 22.29
N GLY A 851 31.79 -34.32 21.22
CA GLY A 851 32.78 -34.79 20.25
C GLY A 851 32.74 -34.24 18.83
N GLY A 852 33.72 -34.73 18.05
CA GLY A 852 34.29 -34.10 16.83
C GLY A 852 35.78 -34.49 16.65
N SER A 853 36.39 -34.90 17.77
CA SER A 853 37.70 -35.51 18.04
C SER A 853 38.96 -34.69 17.66
N PRO A 854 39.85 -34.36 18.64
CA PRO A 854 39.62 -34.31 20.10
C PRO A 854 39.18 -32.91 20.56
N GLU A 855 38.10 -32.85 21.34
CA GLU A 855 37.62 -31.62 21.99
C GLU A 855 37.50 -31.74 23.52
N THR A 856 37.58 -30.58 24.19
CA THR A 856 37.31 -30.45 25.63
C THR A 856 36.08 -29.59 25.89
N THR A 857 35.10 -30.13 26.62
CA THR A 857 33.98 -29.35 27.18
C THR A 857 34.22 -29.07 28.66
N ASP A 858 34.23 -27.79 29.03
CA ASP A 858 34.32 -27.33 30.41
C ASP A 858 32.95 -26.85 30.91
N LEU A 859 32.46 -27.43 32.01
CA LEU A 859 31.28 -26.90 32.69
C LEU A 859 31.64 -25.65 33.51
N ALA A 860 30.75 -24.66 33.44
CA ALA A 860 30.74 -23.46 34.30
C ALA A 860 29.40 -23.28 35.06
N SER A 861 28.57 -24.32 35.04
CA SER A 861 27.31 -24.48 35.79
C SER A 861 26.89 -25.96 35.75
N ASP A 862 25.92 -26.34 36.57
CA ASP A 862 25.27 -27.66 36.49
C ASP A 862 24.72 -27.95 35.09
N LEU A 863 24.79 -29.21 34.67
CA LEU A 863 24.33 -29.68 33.37
C LEU A 863 23.18 -30.68 33.54
N VAL A 864 22.06 -30.40 32.89
CA VAL A 864 20.91 -31.29 32.83
C VAL A 864 20.68 -31.74 31.38
N ALA A 865 20.53 -33.04 31.14
CA ALA A 865 20.29 -33.59 29.80
C ALA A 865 19.45 -34.87 29.83
N ASP A 866 18.88 -35.23 28.68
CA ASP A 866 18.16 -36.51 28.53
C ASP A 866 19.14 -37.68 28.41
N THR A 867 20.21 -37.50 27.64
CA THR A 867 21.27 -38.50 27.46
C THR A 867 22.61 -37.80 27.31
N LEU A 868 23.69 -38.49 27.68
CA LEU A 868 25.05 -38.01 27.53
C LEU A 868 25.89 -39.08 26.85
N THR A 869 26.49 -38.73 25.71
CA THR A 869 27.54 -39.53 25.07
C THR A 869 28.83 -38.73 25.02
N ILE A 870 29.93 -39.28 25.53
CA ILE A 870 31.27 -38.72 25.38
C ILE A 870 32.03 -39.58 24.39
N ASN A 871 32.31 -39.05 23.21
CA ASN A 871 32.95 -39.79 22.13
C ASN A 871 34.42 -40.11 22.43
N TYR A 872 34.96 -41.09 21.69
CA TYR A 872 36.34 -41.53 21.85
C TYR A 872 37.32 -40.36 21.65
N SER A 873 38.26 -40.21 22.59
CA SER A 873 39.27 -39.14 22.67
C SER A 873 38.77 -37.74 23.05
N ASP A 874 37.47 -37.58 23.31
CA ASP A 874 36.88 -36.33 23.80
C ASP A 874 36.78 -36.30 25.33
N GLN A 875 36.69 -35.10 25.91
CA GLN A 875 36.72 -34.91 27.36
C GLN A 875 35.61 -33.97 27.84
N LEU A 876 34.86 -34.40 28.86
CA LEU A 876 33.95 -33.55 29.64
C LEU A 876 34.52 -33.31 31.04
N ASN A 877 34.81 -32.05 31.36
CA ASN A 877 35.25 -31.61 32.67
C ASN A 877 34.07 -31.02 33.44
N THR A 878 33.73 -31.66 34.55
CA THR A 878 32.66 -31.17 35.44
C THR A 878 33.11 -29.98 36.27
N ASN A 879 34.40 -29.85 36.59
CA ASN A 879 34.95 -28.75 37.39
C ASN A 879 34.28 -28.57 38.78
N GLY A 880 33.65 -29.61 39.30
CA GLY A 880 32.85 -29.56 40.52
C GLY A 880 31.33 -29.52 40.27
N TYR A 881 30.90 -29.01 39.12
CA TYR A 881 29.48 -28.88 38.76
C TYR A 881 28.76 -30.23 38.60
N ASP A 882 27.47 -30.21 38.90
CA ASP A 882 26.64 -31.41 38.93
C ASP A 882 26.17 -31.85 37.53
N LEU A 883 25.98 -33.17 37.37
CA LEU A 883 25.36 -33.79 36.20
C LEU A 883 24.02 -34.43 36.60
N ASP A 884 22.94 -34.04 35.93
CA ASP A 884 21.63 -34.71 36.04
C ASP A 884 21.20 -35.24 34.67
N ILE A 885 21.42 -36.55 34.46
CA ILE A 885 21.16 -37.21 33.18
C ILE A 885 19.98 -38.16 33.34
N ALA A 886 18.86 -37.82 32.72
CA ALA A 886 17.62 -38.58 32.86
C ALA A 886 17.66 -40.00 32.24
N GLY A 887 18.61 -40.24 31.33
CA GLY A 887 18.76 -41.46 30.56
C GLY A 887 20.18 -42.03 30.61
N ILE A 888 20.65 -42.54 29.49
CA ILE A 888 21.97 -43.20 29.39
C ILE A 888 23.11 -42.19 29.55
N ILE A 889 24.15 -42.60 30.27
CA ILE A 889 25.49 -42.03 30.21
C ILE A 889 26.40 -43.06 29.54
N ASP A 890 26.91 -42.72 28.35
CA ASP A 890 27.84 -43.52 27.55
C ASP A 890 29.21 -42.81 27.44
N ILE A 891 30.23 -43.40 28.05
CA ILE A 891 31.56 -42.82 28.20
C ILE A 891 32.55 -43.63 27.35
N ASN A 892 32.76 -43.19 26.11
CA ASN A 892 33.80 -43.72 25.22
C ASN A 892 35.11 -42.89 25.31
N GLY A 893 35.00 -41.62 25.71
CA GLY A 893 36.11 -40.69 25.96
C GLY A 893 36.50 -40.59 27.42
N THR A 894 36.64 -39.36 27.93
CA THR A 894 36.96 -39.07 29.33
C THR A 894 35.86 -38.26 30.00
N LEU A 895 35.33 -38.78 31.11
CA LEU A 895 34.56 -37.99 32.07
C LEU A 895 35.45 -37.64 33.26
N ASP A 896 35.69 -36.34 33.47
CA ASP A 896 36.50 -35.84 34.59
C ASP A 896 35.62 -35.21 35.68
N ALA A 897 35.51 -35.91 36.81
CA ALA A 897 34.72 -35.50 37.98
C ALA A 897 35.53 -34.71 39.02
N THR A 898 36.67 -34.13 38.64
CA THR A 898 37.46 -33.29 39.53
C THR A 898 36.73 -32.00 39.89
N ASP A 899 36.76 -31.69 41.18
CA ASP A 899 36.29 -30.43 41.72
C ASP A 899 37.42 -29.39 41.71
N ASP A 900 37.58 -28.75 40.55
CA ASP A 900 38.60 -27.73 40.32
C ASP A 900 38.08 -26.29 40.50
N VAL A 901 36.75 -26.09 40.52
CA VAL A 901 36.12 -24.76 40.53
C VAL A 901 35.04 -24.57 41.61
N GLU A 902 34.03 -25.44 41.73
CA GLU A 902 32.83 -25.19 42.56
C GLU A 902 33.05 -25.36 44.07
N GLY A 903 33.79 -26.40 44.48
CA GLY A 903 34.30 -26.61 45.83
C GLY A 903 33.47 -27.53 46.74
N ASP A 904 32.38 -28.13 46.26
CA ASP A 904 31.54 -29.09 47.01
C ASP A 904 31.59 -30.53 46.50
N GLY A 905 32.28 -30.78 45.39
CA GLY A 905 32.45 -32.09 44.78
C GLY A 905 31.31 -32.47 43.83
N THR A 906 31.67 -33.03 42.68
CA THR A 906 30.72 -33.41 41.63
C THR A 906 29.74 -34.51 42.06
N THR A 907 28.45 -34.24 41.90
CA THR A 907 27.40 -35.26 41.95
C THR A 907 26.88 -35.61 40.55
N ILE A 908 26.60 -36.89 40.31
CA ILE A 908 26.17 -37.40 39.01
C ILE A 908 24.92 -38.25 39.20
N ALA A 909 23.77 -37.78 38.75
CA ALA A 909 22.51 -38.52 38.74
C ALA A 909 22.28 -39.19 37.38
N VAL A 910 21.81 -40.44 37.40
CA VAL A 910 21.73 -41.30 36.22
C VAL A 910 20.42 -42.08 36.20
N GLY A 911 19.54 -41.68 35.28
CA GLY A 911 18.22 -42.24 35.10
C GLY A 911 18.13 -43.39 34.07
N GLY A 912 19.23 -43.78 33.43
CA GLY A 912 19.31 -44.90 32.46
C GLY A 912 20.62 -45.68 32.56
N ASN A 913 21.04 -46.40 31.51
CA ASN A 913 22.26 -47.22 31.59
C ASN A 913 23.51 -46.40 31.89
N TRP A 914 24.49 -47.02 32.55
CA TRP A 914 25.85 -46.51 32.68
C TRP A 914 26.80 -47.40 31.90
N ASP A 915 27.45 -46.87 30.88
CA ASP A 915 28.41 -47.59 30.06
C ASP A 915 29.76 -46.84 30.00
N MET A 916 30.83 -47.55 30.35
CA MET A 916 32.22 -47.06 30.29
C MET A 916 33.09 -47.90 29.35
N THR A 917 32.50 -48.73 28.49
CA THR A 917 33.25 -49.68 27.66
C THR A 917 34.30 -48.95 26.80
N GLY A 918 35.58 -49.03 27.19
CA GLY A 918 36.68 -48.37 26.47
C GLY A 918 36.96 -46.91 26.84
N GLY A 919 36.21 -46.32 27.77
CA GLY A 919 36.40 -44.94 28.25
C GLY A 919 37.24 -44.80 29.53
N THR A 920 37.37 -43.56 29.99
CA THR A 920 38.04 -43.17 31.24
C THR A 920 37.08 -42.37 32.12
N PHE A 921 37.06 -42.69 33.41
CA PHE A 921 36.35 -41.92 34.43
C PHE A 921 37.34 -41.51 35.53
N THR A 922 37.56 -40.21 35.68
CA THR A 922 38.35 -39.66 36.78
C THR A 922 37.40 -39.41 37.96
N ILE A 923 37.38 -40.33 38.92
CA ILE A 923 36.37 -40.39 39.98
C ILE A 923 36.46 -39.26 41.03
N ALA A 924 37.67 -38.75 41.30
CA ALA A 924 37.94 -37.84 42.43
C ALA A 924 37.18 -38.22 43.73
N ASN A 925 36.51 -37.25 44.36
CA ASN A 925 35.59 -37.43 45.49
C ASN A 925 34.12 -37.40 45.06
N SER A 926 33.81 -37.76 43.81
CA SER A 926 32.45 -37.68 43.25
C SER A 926 31.47 -38.68 43.83
N SER A 927 30.17 -38.38 43.69
CA SER A 927 29.08 -39.27 44.08
C SER A 927 28.18 -39.59 42.88
N VAL A 928 28.08 -40.87 42.51
CA VAL A 928 27.18 -41.34 41.45
C VAL A 928 25.88 -41.89 42.05
N THR A 929 24.76 -41.30 41.67
CA THR A 929 23.41 -41.69 42.07
C THR A 929 22.69 -42.39 40.92
N PHE A 930 22.38 -43.66 41.11
CA PHE A 930 21.55 -44.46 40.20
C PHE A 930 20.09 -44.36 40.64
N ASP A 931 19.29 -43.53 39.97
CA ASP A 931 17.93 -43.13 40.41
C ASP A 931 16.81 -43.47 39.43
N SER A 932 17.12 -44.18 38.33
CA SER A 932 16.13 -44.61 37.35
C SER A 932 14.90 -45.27 37.97
N SER A 933 13.72 -44.88 37.49
CA SER A 933 12.45 -45.57 37.80
C SER A 933 12.10 -46.68 36.80
N ALA A 934 12.89 -46.82 35.73
CA ALA A 934 12.70 -47.84 34.70
C ALA A 934 13.37 -49.17 35.09
N SER A 935 12.85 -50.29 34.56
CA SER A 935 13.44 -51.60 34.76
C SER A 935 14.41 -51.98 33.63
N GLY A 936 15.41 -52.82 33.94
CA GLY A 936 16.34 -53.38 32.98
C GLY A 936 17.58 -52.53 32.72
N ASN A 937 17.91 -51.60 33.63
CA ASN A 937 19.11 -50.79 33.49
C ASN A 937 20.37 -51.60 33.83
N THR A 938 21.46 -51.29 33.15
CA THR A 938 22.75 -51.97 33.33
C THR A 938 23.86 -51.00 33.70
N ILE A 939 24.80 -51.50 34.49
CA ILE A 939 26.06 -50.82 34.81
C ILE A 939 27.20 -51.63 34.22
N THR A 940 27.93 -51.03 33.29
CA THR A 940 29.18 -51.57 32.72
C THR A 940 30.32 -50.63 33.12
N SER A 941 31.17 -51.09 34.03
CA SER A 941 32.24 -50.28 34.63
C SER A 941 33.59 -50.41 33.91
N ASP A 942 33.78 -51.44 33.09
CA ASP A 942 35.03 -51.83 32.43
C ASP A 942 36.24 -51.86 33.40
N LEU A 943 36.00 -52.42 34.60
CA LEU A 943 36.95 -52.51 35.72
C LEU A 943 37.42 -51.14 36.27
N LYS A 944 36.69 -50.06 36.02
CA LYS A 944 36.92 -48.75 36.66
C LYS A 944 36.23 -48.69 38.02
N SER A 945 36.78 -47.84 38.90
CA SER A 945 36.19 -47.57 40.21
C SER A 945 35.11 -46.50 40.11
N PHE A 946 34.21 -46.50 41.08
CA PHE A 946 33.44 -45.36 41.53
C PHE A 946 33.97 -44.91 42.90
N TYR A 947 33.83 -43.63 43.26
CA TYR A 947 34.19 -43.18 44.61
C TYR A 947 33.05 -43.45 45.60
N ASP A 948 31.95 -42.70 45.50
CA ASP A 948 30.70 -42.95 46.21
C ASP A 948 29.59 -43.38 45.24
N ILE A 949 28.81 -44.39 45.63
CA ILE A 949 27.60 -44.84 44.91
C ILE A 949 26.39 -44.76 45.82
N LEU A 950 25.30 -44.20 45.28
CA LEU A 950 23.97 -44.21 45.87
C LEU A 950 22.96 -44.86 44.91
N PHE A 951 22.27 -45.91 45.37
CA PHE A 951 21.07 -46.42 44.70
C PHE A 951 19.83 -45.83 45.37
N ASN A 952 19.06 -45.05 44.61
CA ASN A 952 17.88 -44.34 45.09
C ASN A 952 16.68 -44.47 44.13
N ASN A 953 16.43 -45.70 43.69
CA ASN A 953 15.44 -46.04 42.66
C ASN A 953 14.19 -46.70 43.27
N ALA A 954 13.14 -45.94 43.60
CA ALA A 954 11.94 -46.48 44.24
C ALA A 954 11.12 -47.48 43.38
N GLY A 955 11.41 -47.64 42.08
CA GLY A 955 10.66 -48.50 41.15
C GLY A 955 11.45 -49.18 40.00
N GLY A 956 12.74 -48.88 39.83
CA GLY A 956 13.59 -49.51 38.80
C GLY A 956 14.49 -50.64 39.35
N ASP A 957 15.19 -51.36 38.48
CA ASP A 957 16.23 -52.34 38.82
C ASP A 957 17.52 -52.09 38.04
N TRP A 958 18.65 -52.44 38.67
CA TRP A 958 19.99 -52.31 38.13
C TRP A 958 20.74 -53.64 38.18
N ALA A 959 21.33 -54.02 37.04
CA ALA A 959 22.17 -55.20 36.93
C ALA A 959 23.60 -54.83 36.57
N LEU A 960 24.57 -55.48 37.23
CA LEU A 960 25.97 -55.38 36.83
C LEU A 960 26.24 -56.22 35.58
N SER A 961 26.83 -55.59 34.56
CA SER A 961 27.32 -56.28 33.36
C SER A 961 28.75 -56.84 33.56
N ASP A 962 29.49 -56.31 34.52
CA ASP A 962 30.86 -56.68 34.87
C ASP A 962 31.19 -56.46 36.35
N ASP A 963 32.43 -56.79 36.76
CA ASP A 963 32.90 -56.59 38.14
C ASP A 963 33.04 -55.09 38.44
N MET A 964 32.22 -54.56 39.36
CA MET A 964 32.24 -53.16 39.79
C MET A 964 33.16 -52.93 41.00
N LEU A 965 33.93 -51.83 40.99
CA LEU A 965 34.79 -51.39 42.10
C LEU A 965 34.24 -50.11 42.74
N VAL A 966 34.26 -50.04 44.07
CA VAL A 966 33.83 -48.85 44.85
C VAL A 966 34.90 -48.53 45.89
N ASP A 967 35.47 -47.32 45.80
CA ASP A 967 36.63 -46.92 46.59
C ASP A 967 36.28 -46.38 47.99
N ASN A 968 35.07 -45.82 48.19
CA ASN A 968 34.63 -45.27 49.48
C ASN A 968 33.33 -45.92 50.02
N SER A 969 32.16 -45.52 49.51
CA SER A 969 30.87 -45.96 50.05
C SER A 969 29.90 -46.45 48.96
N LEU A 970 29.18 -47.53 49.26
CA LEU A 970 27.99 -47.95 48.51
C LEU A 970 26.79 -47.90 49.45
N THR A 971 25.81 -47.08 49.10
CA THR A 971 24.57 -46.89 49.86
C THR A 971 23.36 -47.27 49.01
N VAL A 972 22.42 -48.02 49.59
CA VAL A 972 21.13 -48.33 48.96
C VAL A 972 20.01 -47.77 49.84
N THR A 973 19.35 -46.69 49.39
CA THR A 973 18.23 -46.06 50.12
C THR A 973 16.88 -46.59 49.66
N SER A 974 16.76 -46.95 48.38
CA SER A 974 15.59 -47.61 47.79
C SER A 974 15.98 -48.35 46.50
N GLY A 975 15.22 -49.40 46.11
CA GLY A 975 15.42 -50.14 44.84
C GLY A 975 15.89 -51.60 44.96
N GLU A 976 15.92 -52.30 43.82
CA GLU A 976 16.48 -53.65 43.66
C GLU A 976 17.80 -53.59 42.88
N PHE A 977 18.87 -54.14 43.47
CA PHE A 977 20.21 -54.22 42.89
C PHE A 977 20.62 -55.69 42.76
N GLN A 978 20.90 -56.13 41.53
CA GLN A 978 21.33 -57.49 41.21
C GLN A 978 22.80 -57.46 40.78
N GLY A 979 23.69 -57.88 41.68
CA GLY A 979 25.13 -57.95 41.46
C GLY A 979 25.67 -59.36 41.22
#